data_AF-A0A9W7L735-F1
#
_entry.id   AF-A0A9W7L735-F1
#
_cell.length_a   1.000
_cell.length_b   1.000
_cell.length_c   1.000
_cell.angle_alpha   90.00
_cell.angle_beta   90.00
_cell.angle_gamma   90.00
#
_symmetry.space_group_name_H-M   'P 1'
#
loop_
_entity.id
_entity.type
_entity.pdbx_description
1 polymer ?
#
loop_
_entity_poly.entity_id
_entity_poly.type
_entity_poly.pdbx_seq_one_letter_code
_entity_poly.pdbx_strand_id
1 'polypeptide(L)'
;MGRNTHQLSHIILSFLGLYLYNTGFFLTRTSIPTVTECILDKSFADYLSEDVNIKDASRTIKSDVLSISSFLSHLTTPTTCANSLPPLAHHLDIIIVDALRYDFLPHLTFPSLYSGTTYRFLSEPPTVTTQRLTAMTTGGVPTFIDVAQSFSAAKVEEDNWLTRLDVAFAGDDTWTSLYPTSFIYSSPYPSFNTRDIDTVDNGVSHDLSTVLSLGDVSVLHLLGVDHVGHTYGPSSPVMVRKLKQMDEVVLKVLRRRKEETEEDGMCRVVFVLGDHGMTHDGNHGGGTYDEVSAGLYLHQTSGCTDSPNMSVNVVTDGLRQISMVSAITDLMGTTRIYGNLGGGWAWGDERRTGLSSYLTARQVYSYLKDYSKISRLPSPEMSSLSTLYNEAVISLVQAFKIDEGTTEGGVPNDETKDAQIYVEANEKLRLFLTEAEDLGRRVWSVFNLPLMFLGSSLLALSSLLQLYYIRPALPNFSPSLTSFAPLSLLVYHTIVTPFSNSYLISQLSSYSLSLSLSSLSVLPTHPKAPLILAIPLLSRLHETFVKGHGADLTTSLPFLHPLIYTLSLLLLLLLLSRIHNPPSFTLLAPLFTLLHWLTSSKTLGLTSFLLLSASFFYHLALKRNTMQAASDLLQVFILLTGPAGATSALILSLQAAILSHLHNKFPSVPAHTKAAIVFSWSQHAWRATGHEASFSKLQYYASFIFTDTFAFHLAGFLLFINTFAPFILLFLFLSMESSKARIPLRCIVTFLITLQTLFLTLACTIQKRHLMMPAIWAPAYAFQGVISVCWWAGDLVMLLYNLPKKPKRDE
;
A
#
# COMPACT_ATOMS: atom_id res chain seq x y z
N MET A 1 -34.62 15.33 25.41
CA MET A 1 -33.21 14.95 25.54
C MET A 1 -32.37 16.21 25.72
N GLY A 2 -31.49 16.25 26.72
CA GLY A 2 -30.54 17.37 26.86
C GLY A 2 -29.52 17.40 25.72
N ARG A 3 -28.87 18.54 25.51
CA ARG A 3 -27.78 18.71 24.52
C ARG A 3 -26.71 17.63 24.66
N ASN A 4 -26.32 17.32 25.88
CA ASN A 4 -25.28 16.34 26.19
C ASN A 4 -25.71 14.90 25.82
N THR A 5 -26.98 14.55 26.03
CA THR A 5 -27.49 13.21 25.68
C THR A 5 -27.53 13.01 24.17
N HIS A 6 -27.88 14.04 23.41
CA HIS A 6 -27.89 13.98 21.96
C HIS A 6 -26.48 13.78 21.38
N GLN A 7 -25.52 14.61 21.83
CA GLN A 7 -24.12 14.50 21.41
C GLN A 7 -23.51 13.15 21.77
N LEU A 8 -23.79 12.63 22.98
CA LEU A 8 -23.33 11.30 23.38
C LEU A 8 -23.90 10.20 22.48
N SER A 9 -25.20 10.25 22.16
CA SER A 9 -25.84 9.28 21.27
C SER A 9 -25.26 9.32 19.86
N HIS A 10 -25.01 10.51 19.29
CA HIS A 10 -24.33 10.66 18.00
C HIS A 10 -22.94 10.03 18.03
N ILE A 11 -22.13 10.32 19.05
CA ILE A 11 -20.78 9.78 19.20
C ILE A 11 -20.81 8.25 19.28
N ILE A 12 -21.65 7.67 20.14
CA ILE A 12 -21.77 6.21 20.30
C ILE A 12 -22.18 5.54 19.00
N LEU A 13 -23.23 6.03 18.33
CA LEU A 13 -23.70 5.47 17.07
C LEU A 13 -22.64 5.57 15.96
N SER A 14 -21.89 6.67 15.94
CA SER A 14 -20.82 6.88 14.95
C SER A 14 -19.67 5.90 15.15
N PHE A 15 -19.18 5.74 16.39
CA PHE A 15 -18.13 4.78 16.71
C PHE A 15 -18.57 3.33 16.46
N LEU A 16 -19.77 2.96 16.90
CA LEU A 16 -20.30 1.61 16.69
C LEU A 16 -20.53 1.31 15.21
N GLY A 17 -21.09 2.27 14.46
CA GLY A 17 -21.31 2.14 13.03
C GLY A 17 -20.01 1.97 12.26
N LEU A 18 -18.99 2.78 12.58
CA LEU A 18 -17.67 2.66 11.97
C LEU A 18 -16.98 1.34 12.36
N TYR A 19 -17.06 0.92 13.62
CA TYR A 19 -16.51 -0.34 14.10
C TYR A 19 -17.09 -1.56 13.37
N LEU A 20 -18.42 -1.63 13.26
CA LEU A 20 -19.09 -2.72 12.56
C LEU A 20 -18.77 -2.71 11.06
N TYR A 21 -18.71 -1.53 10.45
CA TYR A 21 -18.29 -1.41 9.06
C TYR A 21 -16.85 -1.91 8.88
N ASN A 22 -15.90 -1.44 9.69
CA ASN A 22 -14.50 -1.87 9.66
C ASN A 22 -14.37 -3.39 9.80
N THR A 23 -15.10 -3.98 10.76
CA THR A 23 -15.09 -5.43 10.99
C THR A 23 -15.56 -6.21 9.76
N GLY A 24 -16.48 -5.63 8.97
CA GLY A 24 -16.91 -6.25 7.73
C GLY A 24 -16.11 -5.87 6.49
N PHE A 25 -15.46 -4.71 6.50
CA PHE A 25 -14.74 -4.17 5.35
C PHE A 25 -13.29 -4.65 5.30
N PHE A 26 -12.65 -4.74 6.46
CA PHE A 26 -11.30 -5.26 6.59
C PHE A 26 -11.40 -6.69 7.12
N LEU A 27 -11.63 -7.66 6.23
CA LEU A 27 -11.51 -9.09 6.58
C LEU A 27 -10.06 -9.57 6.47
N THR A 28 -9.55 -10.18 7.52
CA THR A 28 -8.25 -10.86 7.53
C THR A 28 -8.37 -12.17 6.75
N ARG A 29 -7.43 -12.47 5.86
CA ARG A 29 -7.29 -13.85 5.35
C ARG A 29 -6.91 -14.75 6.53
N THR A 30 -7.57 -15.89 6.65
CA THR A 30 -7.12 -16.95 7.55
C THR A 30 -5.96 -17.66 6.86
N SER A 31 -4.74 -17.52 7.38
CA SER A 31 -3.61 -18.32 6.94
C SER A 31 -3.82 -19.79 7.32
N ILE A 32 -3.41 -20.71 6.45
CA ILE A 32 -3.38 -22.13 6.76
C ILE A 32 -1.91 -22.49 7.00
N PRO A 33 -1.51 -22.86 8.24
CA PRO A 33 -0.10 -23.16 8.57
C PRO A 33 0.34 -24.56 8.11
N THR A 34 -0.35 -25.14 7.13
CA THR A 34 -0.04 -26.47 6.59
C THR A 34 1.12 -26.35 5.61
N VAL A 35 2.06 -27.29 5.68
CA VAL A 35 3.20 -27.40 4.76
C VAL A 35 2.99 -28.63 3.87
N THR A 36 3.39 -28.53 2.61
CA THR A 36 3.41 -29.71 1.73
C THR A 36 4.59 -30.61 2.08
N GLU A 37 4.32 -31.76 2.70
CA GLU A 37 5.33 -32.76 3.05
C GLU A 37 5.77 -33.59 1.82
N CYS A 38 7.02 -34.04 1.85
CA CYS A 38 7.52 -35.04 0.89
C CYS A 38 7.05 -36.44 1.32
N ILE A 39 6.33 -37.13 0.44
CA ILE A 39 5.87 -38.50 0.69
C ILE A 39 6.78 -39.47 -0.08
N LEU A 40 7.70 -40.13 0.65
CA LEU A 40 8.72 -41.02 0.07
C LEU A 40 8.14 -42.31 -0.52
N ASP A 41 7.01 -42.78 0.01
CA ASP A 41 6.41 -44.08 -0.36
C ASP A 41 5.42 -43.99 -1.53
N LYS A 42 5.26 -42.80 -2.13
CA LYS A 42 4.39 -42.60 -3.29
C LYS A 42 5.22 -42.23 -4.51
N SER A 43 4.74 -42.65 -5.66
CA SER A 43 5.20 -42.24 -6.99
C SER A 43 4.25 -41.22 -7.60
N PHE A 44 4.70 -40.57 -8.67
CA PHE A 44 3.85 -39.70 -9.48
C PHE A 44 2.61 -40.42 -10.04
N ALA A 45 2.76 -41.70 -10.42
CA ALA A 45 1.67 -42.53 -10.90
C ALA A 45 0.60 -42.78 -9.81
N ASP A 46 0.99 -42.84 -8.54
CA ASP A 46 0.05 -42.99 -7.42
C ASP A 46 -0.83 -41.74 -7.27
N TYR A 47 -0.27 -40.54 -7.44
CA TYR A 47 -1.06 -39.30 -7.43
C TYR A 47 -2.05 -39.23 -8.58
N LEU A 48 -1.62 -39.55 -9.80
CA LEU A 48 -2.54 -39.62 -10.94
C LEU A 48 -3.64 -40.65 -10.71
N SER A 49 -3.31 -41.82 -10.14
CA SER A 49 -4.29 -42.86 -9.82
C SER A 49 -5.32 -42.40 -8.78
N GLU A 50 -4.90 -41.64 -7.77
CA GLU A 50 -5.80 -41.03 -6.79
C GLU A 50 -6.77 -40.02 -7.40
N ASP A 51 -6.27 -39.14 -8.27
CA ASP A 51 -7.09 -38.11 -8.93
C ASP A 51 -8.05 -38.71 -9.96
N VAL A 52 -7.60 -39.70 -10.72
CA VAL A 52 -8.43 -40.41 -11.70
C VAL A 52 -9.43 -41.36 -11.01
N ASN A 53 -9.19 -41.80 -9.78
CA ASN A 53 -10.14 -42.64 -9.05
C ASN A 53 -11.40 -41.90 -8.56
N ILE A 54 -11.49 -40.59 -8.75
CA ILE A 54 -12.70 -39.80 -8.53
C ILE A 54 -13.81 -40.27 -9.50
N LYS A 55 -15.08 -40.15 -9.08
CA LYS A 55 -16.26 -40.87 -9.62
C LYS A 55 -16.55 -40.74 -11.12
N ASP A 56 -15.82 -39.90 -11.86
CA ASP A 56 -16.15 -39.48 -13.23
C ASP A 56 -15.21 -40.03 -14.33
N ALA A 57 -14.09 -40.68 -13.97
CA ALA A 57 -13.19 -41.26 -14.98
C ALA A 57 -13.68 -42.64 -15.48
N SER A 58 -13.64 -42.84 -16.81
CA SER A 58 -13.94 -44.12 -17.45
C SER A 58 -13.00 -45.24 -16.96
N ARG A 59 -13.48 -46.49 -16.96
CA ARG A 59 -12.65 -47.68 -16.68
C ARG A 59 -11.38 -47.72 -17.54
N THR A 60 -11.46 -47.24 -18.78
CA THR A 60 -10.33 -47.15 -19.70
C THR A 60 -9.23 -46.23 -19.19
N ILE A 61 -9.57 -45.04 -18.69
CA ILE A 61 -8.58 -44.08 -18.19
C ILE A 61 -7.89 -44.65 -16.94
N LYS A 62 -8.64 -45.36 -16.09
CA LYS A 62 -8.07 -46.05 -14.92
C LYS A 62 -7.07 -47.14 -15.32
N SER A 63 -7.35 -47.90 -16.39
CA SER A 63 -6.37 -48.86 -16.92
C SER A 63 -5.17 -48.17 -17.57
N ASP A 64 -5.37 -47.02 -18.21
CA ASP A 64 -4.29 -46.27 -18.85
C ASP A 64 -3.25 -45.82 -17.82
N VAL A 65 -3.68 -45.25 -16.68
CA VAL A 65 -2.78 -44.86 -15.58
C VAL A 65 -1.94 -46.02 -15.07
N LEU A 66 -2.53 -47.21 -14.91
CA LEU A 66 -1.81 -48.39 -14.47
C LEU A 66 -0.76 -48.83 -15.49
N SER A 67 -1.08 -48.75 -16.79
CA SER A 67 -0.14 -49.08 -17.85
C SER A 67 1.05 -48.13 -17.90
N ILE A 68 0.83 -46.81 -17.82
CA ILE A 68 1.91 -45.80 -17.91
C ILE A 68 2.74 -45.66 -16.63
N SER A 69 2.47 -46.41 -15.56
CA SER A 69 3.15 -46.22 -14.27
C SER A 69 4.67 -46.47 -14.35
N SER A 70 5.09 -47.47 -15.13
CA SER A 70 6.50 -47.75 -15.39
C SER A 70 7.15 -46.61 -16.17
N PHE A 71 6.50 -46.09 -17.20
CA PHE A 71 6.96 -44.95 -17.99
C PHE A 71 7.13 -43.69 -17.12
N LEU A 72 6.15 -43.36 -16.30
CA LEU A 72 6.18 -42.20 -15.40
C LEU A 72 7.29 -42.30 -14.33
N SER A 73 7.61 -43.51 -13.86
CA SER A 73 8.71 -43.71 -12.93
C SER A 73 10.08 -43.36 -13.52
N HIS A 74 10.27 -43.53 -14.84
CA HIS A 74 11.50 -43.12 -15.52
C HIS A 74 11.60 -41.60 -15.67
N LEU A 75 10.47 -40.90 -15.85
CA LEU A 75 10.42 -39.44 -15.98
C LEU A 75 10.62 -38.69 -14.66
N THR A 76 10.49 -39.40 -13.53
CA THR A 76 10.48 -38.79 -12.19
C THR A 76 11.62 -39.29 -11.30
N THR A 77 12.52 -40.15 -11.78
CA THR A 77 13.63 -40.68 -10.97
C THR A 77 14.92 -39.86 -11.11
N PRO A 78 15.74 -39.70 -10.03
CA PRO A 78 15.48 -40.10 -8.65
C PRO A 78 15.00 -38.90 -7.84
N THR A 79 13.79 -38.36 -8.08
CA THR A 79 13.19 -37.53 -7.03
C THR A 79 12.76 -38.47 -5.91
N THR A 80 13.25 -38.22 -4.70
CA THR A 80 12.80 -38.93 -3.50
C THR A 80 11.35 -38.59 -3.14
N CYS A 81 10.73 -37.60 -3.81
CA CYS A 81 9.42 -37.05 -3.49
C CYS A 81 8.49 -37.04 -4.71
N ALA A 82 7.33 -37.70 -4.62
CA ALA A 82 6.32 -37.71 -5.72
C ALA A 82 5.72 -36.34 -6.08
N ASN A 83 5.89 -35.32 -5.24
CA ASN A 83 5.41 -33.96 -5.45
C ASN A 83 6.52 -32.97 -5.81
N SER A 84 7.68 -33.46 -6.28
CA SER A 84 8.73 -32.63 -6.86
C SER A 84 9.21 -33.19 -8.19
N LEU A 85 9.87 -32.33 -8.97
CA LEU A 85 10.54 -32.71 -10.22
C LEU A 85 12.06 -32.73 -10.00
N PRO A 86 12.84 -33.44 -10.84
CA PRO A 86 14.29 -33.39 -10.76
C PRO A 86 14.78 -31.95 -10.91
N PRO A 87 15.77 -31.48 -10.12
CA PRO A 87 16.27 -30.12 -10.23
C PRO A 87 16.87 -29.86 -11.62
N LEU A 88 16.72 -28.63 -12.11
CA LEU A 88 17.29 -28.17 -13.39
C LEU A 88 18.49 -27.24 -13.20
N ALA A 89 18.64 -26.64 -12.02
CA ALA A 89 19.78 -25.82 -11.66
C ALA A 89 20.46 -26.35 -10.40
N HIS A 90 21.77 -26.17 -10.34
CA HIS A 90 22.56 -26.44 -9.15
C HIS A 90 22.56 -25.24 -8.21
N HIS A 91 22.55 -24.02 -8.76
CA HIS A 91 22.46 -22.79 -7.99
C HIS A 91 21.48 -21.79 -8.61
N LEU A 92 20.79 -21.07 -7.74
CA LEU A 92 19.90 -19.96 -8.09
C LEU A 92 20.32 -18.69 -7.34
N ASP A 93 20.60 -17.61 -8.07
CA ASP A 93 20.79 -16.29 -7.48
C ASP A 93 19.57 -15.42 -7.75
N ILE A 94 18.97 -14.86 -6.70
CA ILE A 94 17.83 -13.95 -6.78
C ILE A 94 18.29 -12.57 -6.33
N ILE A 95 18.53 -11.69 -7.29
CA ILE A 95 18.85 -10.29 -7.07
C ILE A 95 17.57 -9.49 -7.16
N ILE A 96 17.15 -8.96 -6.03
CA ILE A 96 15.93 -8.16 -5.88
C ILE A 96 16.37 -6.71 -5.78
N VAL A 97 15.80 -5.87 -6.61
CA VAL A 97 16.06 -4.43 -6.61
C VAL A 97 14.74 -3.75 -6.28
N ASP A 98 14.68 -3.15 -5.10
CA ASP A 98 13.48 -2.47 -4.62
C ASP A 98 13.08 -1.37 -5.61
N ALA A 99 11.83 -1.45 -6.08
CA ALA A 99 11.22 -0.56 -7.04
C ALA A 99 11.85 -0.51 -8.45
N LEU A 100 12.51 -1.59 -8.90
CA LEU A 100 13.01 -1.72 -10.28
C LEU A 100 11.88 -1.81 -11.32
N ARG A 101 11.62 -0.69 -12.00
CA ARG A 101 10.65 -0.62 -13.10
C ARG A 101 11.13 -1.38 -14.35
N TYR A 102 10.18 -1.93 -15.11
CA TYR A 102 10.48 -2.61 -16.37
C TYR A 102 11.19 -1.70 -17.39
N ASP A 103 10.81 -0.42 -17.45
CA ASP A 103 11.40 0.55 -18.36
C ASP A 103 12.82 1.02 -17.96
N PHE A 104 13.32 0.60 -16.79
CA PHE A 104 14.72 0.82 -16.42
C PHE A 104 15.65 -0.21 -17.05
N LEU A 105 15.17 -1.43 -17.34
CA LEU A 105 16.01 -2.52 -17.86
C LEU A 105 16.79 -2.15 -19.14
N PRO A 106 16.20 -1.45 -20.15
CA PRO A 106 16.93 -1.06 -21.36
C PRO A 106 18.07 -0.06 -21.11
N HIS A 107 18.11 0.58 -19.93
CA HIS A 107 19.14 1.55 -19.55
C HIS A 107 20.31 0.91 -18.78
N LEU A 108 20.24 -0.40 -18.49
CA LEU A 108 21.25 -1.17 -17.79
C LEU A 108 22.16 -1.88 -18.79
N THR A 109 23.38 -2.20 -18.39
CA THR A 109 24.35 -2.80 -19.32
C THR A 109 24.31 -4.32 -19.30
N PHE A 110 24.00 -4.95 -18.15
CA PHE A 110 23.98 -6.41 -18.05
C PHE A 110 23.06 -7.12 -19.08
N PRO A 111 21.87 -6.63 -19.46
CA PRO A 111 21.03 -7.32 -20.45
C PRO A 111 21.67 -7.36 -21.84
N SER A 112 22.55 -6.40 -22.15
CA SER A 112 23.26 -6.32 -23.43
C SER A 112 24.56 -7.12 -23.45
N LEU A 113 25.15 -7.38 -22.27
CA LEU A 113 26.45 -8.05 -22.13
C LEU A 113 26.31 -9.56 -21.91
N TYR A 114 25.22 -10.01 -21.28
CA TYR A 114 24.98 -11.42 -20.98
C TYR A 114 23.66 -11.86 -21.63
N SER A 115 23.66 -13.06 -22.20
CA SER A 115 22.47 -13.65 -22.81
C SER A 115 21.38 -13.83 -21.76
N GLY A 116 20.22 -13.21 -21.94
CA GLY A 116 19.11 -13.39 -21.04
C GLY A 116 17.84 -12.79 -21.60
N THR A 117 16.73 -13.04 -20.92
CA THR A 117 15.42 -12.59 -21.37
C THR A 117 14.79 -11.67 -20.34
N THR A 118 14.26 -10.55 -20.80
CA THR A 118 13.56 -9.58 -19.97
C THR A 118 12.05 -9.75 -20.07
N TYR A 119 11.36 -9.66 -18.94
CA TYR A 119 9.90 -9.74 -18.85
C TYR A 119 9.36 -8.61 -17.99
N ARG A 120 8.13 -8.18 -18.28
CA ARG A 120 7.35 -7.39 -17.34
C ARG A 120 6.92 -8.31 -16.20
N PHE A 121 7.31 -7.97 -14.98
CA PHE A 121 7.01 -8.71 -13.76
C PHE A 121 5.91 -7.99 -12.99
N LEU A 122 4.70 -8.54 -13.05
CA LEU A 122 3.49 -7.92 -12.56
C LEU A 122 3.40 -8.04 -11.03
N SER A 123 3.52 -6.90 -10.36
CA SER A 123 3.29 -6.77 -8.94
C SER A 123 1.84 -6.35 -8.68
N GLU A 124 1.07 -7.21 -8.01
CA GLU A 124 -0.33 -6.90 -7.70
C GLU A 124 -0.41 -5.86 -6.56
N PRO A 125 -1.31 -4.86 -6.67
CA PRO A 125 -1.55 -3.92 -5.59
C PRO A 125 -1.98 -4.65 -4.31
N PRO A 126 -1.50 -4.22 -3.13
CA PRO A 126 -0.68 -3.04 -2.89
C PRO A 126 0.80 -3.30 -3.19
N THR A 127 1.44 -2.35 -3.90
CA THR A 127 2.85 -2.39 -4.28
C THR A 127 3.76 -1.96 -3.13
N VAL A 128 3.65 -2.64 -1.99
CA VAL A 128 4.47 -2.42 -0.78
C VAL A 128 5.46 -3.57 -0.63
N THR A 129 6.74 -3.28 -0.43
CA THR A 129 7.86 -4.25 -0.34
C THR A 129 7.50 -5.52 0.44
N THR A 130 7.10 -5.39 1.72
CA THR A 130 6.75 -6.56 2.56
C THR A 130 5.65 -7.45 1.97
N GLN A 131 4.68 -6.87 1.26
CA GLN A 131 3.59 -7.60 0.61
C GLN A 131 4.08 -8.32 -0.64
N ARG A 132 4.98 -7.69 -1.39
CA ARG A 132 5.57 -8.27 -2.60
C ARG A 132 6.52 -9.40 -2.25
N LEU A 133 7.36 -9.22 -1.23
CA LEU A 133 8.24 -10.27 -0.71
C LEU A 133 7.44 -11.47 -0.19
N THR A 134 6.37 -11.24 0.58
CA THR A 134 5.47 -12.32 1.02
C THR A 134 4.84 -13.05 -0.17
N ALA A 135 4.31 -12.32 -1.16
CA ALA A 135 3.70 -12.92 -2.34
C ALA A 135 4.69 -13.75 -3.18
N MET A 136 5.94 -13.27 -3.33
CA MET A 136 7.01 -13.94 -4.08
C MET A 136 7.61 -15.16 -3.38
N THR A 137 7.33 -15.34 -2.08
CA THR A 137 7.84 -16.46 -1.28
C THR A 137 6.79 -17.52 -0.97
N THR A 138 5.54 -17.09 -0.72
CA THR A 138 4.42 -18.00 -0.40
C THR A 138 3.55 -18.31 -1.62
N GLY A 139 3.53 -17.43 -2.62
CA GLY A 139 2.65 -17.56 -3.80
C GLY A 139 1.20 -17.19 -3.52
N GLY A 140 0.93 -16.56 -2.37
CA GLY A 140 -0.39 -16.09 -1.97
C GLY A 140 -0.71 -14.70 -2.51
N VAL A 141 -2.00 -14.44 -2.74
CA VAL A 141 -2.51 -13.10 -3.09
C VAL A 141 -2.66 -12.26 -1.82
N PRO A 142 -2.13 -11.02 -1.77
CA PRO A 142 -2.24 -10.14 -0.60
C PRO A 142 -3.69 -9.73 -0.32
N THR A 143 -4.01 -9.42 0.93
CA THR A 143 -5.24 -8.74 1.33
C THR A 143 -4.97 -7.32 1.83
N PHE A 144 -6.01 -6.49 1.89
CA PHE A 144 -5.84 -5.09 2.29
C PHE A 144 -5.36 -4.93 3.74
N ILE A 145 -5.70 -5.84 4.65
CA ILE A 145 -5.20 -5.79 6.04
C ILE A 145 -3.72 -6.12 6.13
N ASP A 146 -3.21 -6.91 5.21
CA ASP A 146 -1.80 -7.29 5.23
C ASP A 146 -0.93 -6.02 5.11
N VAL A 147 -1.40 -4.95 4.46
CA VAL A 147 -0.76 -3.62 4.47
C VAL A 147 -0.68 -3.02 5.87
N ALA A 148 -1.74 -3.13 6.67
CA ALA A 148 -1.73 -2.64 8.05
C ALA A 148 -0.72 -3.44 8.90
N GLN A 149 -0.58 -4.75 8.62
CA GLN A 149 0.40 -5.63 9.26
C GLN A 149 1.83 -5.40 8.73
N SER A 150 1.99 -4.88 7.51
CA SER A 150 3.29 -4.45 6.97
C SER A 150 3.97 -3.43 7.86
N PHE A 151 3.21 -2.53 8.50
CA PHE A 151 3.78 -1.57 9.45
C PHE A 151 4.34 -2.27 10.69
N SER A 152 3.80 -3.42 11.11
CA SER A 152 4.33 -4.19 12.25
C SER A 152 5.41 -5.21 11.89
N ALA A 153 5.77 -5.37 10.61
CA ALA A 153 6.69 -6.41 10.12
C ALA A 153 6.37 -7.80 10.70
N ALA A 154 5.09 -8.20 10.65
CA ALA A 154 4.64 -9.45 11.25
C ALA A 154 5.33 -10.66 10.57
N LYS A 155 5.84 -11.58 11.38
CA LYS A 155 6.45 -12.83 10.93
C LYS A 155 5.50 -13.59 10.01
N VAL A 156 6.02 -14.08 8.88
CA VAL A 156 5.26 -14.95 7.98
C VAL A 156 5.24 -16.37 8.54
N GLU A 157 4.04 -16.88 8.85
CA GLU A 157 3.83 -18.25 9.34
C GLU A 157 3.44 -19.24 8.23
N GLU A 158 3.18 -18.71 7.03
CA GLU A 158 2.74 -19.50 5.88
C GLU A 158 3.90 -20.28 5.26
N ASP A 159 3.54 -21.40 4.66
CA ASP A 159 4.45 -22.22 3.88
C ASP A 159 5.12 -21.40 2.76
N ASN A 160 6.43 -21.56 2.57
CA ASN A 160 7.22 -20.78 1.61
C ASN A 160 8.49 -21.52 1.16
N TRP A 161 9.07 -21.11 0.03
CA TRP A 161 10.21 -21.83 -0.55
C TRP A 161 11.52 -21.65 0.24
N LEU A 162 11.66 -20.60 1.06
CA LEU A 162 12.88 -20.36 1.85
C LEU A 162 13.13 -21.49 2.85
N THR A 163 12.08 -22.10 3.41
CA THR A 163 12.22 -23.17 4.40
C THR A 163 12.61 -24.53 3.80
N ARG A 164 12.72 -24.64 2.47
CA ARG A 164 13.04 -25.89 1.75
C ARG A 164 14.46 -25.93 1.20
N LEU A 165 15.16 -24.80 1.25
CA LEU A 165 16.42 -24.58 0.54
C LEU A 165 17.43 -23.98 1.50
N ASP A 166 18.71 -24.26 1.25
CA ASP A 166 19.79 -23.59 1.95
C ASP A 166 19.99 -22.21 1.35
N VAL A 167 19.36 -21.20 1.97
CA VAL A 167 19.36 -19.82 1.48
C VAL A 167 20.38 -18.94 2.23
N ALA A 168 21.31 -18.35 1.48
CA ALA A 168 22.20 -17.30 1.96
C ALA A 168 21.67 -15.91 1.55
N PHE A 169 21.65 -14.96 2.49
CA PHE A 169 21.02 -13.65 2.29
C PHE A 169 21.95 -12.47 2.64
N ALA A 170 21.91 -11.44 1.81
CA ALA A 170 22.36 -10.10 2.17
C ALA A 170 21.37 -9.06 1.62
N GLY A 171 21.05 -8.06 2.42
CA GLY A 171 20.06 -7.04 2.06
C GLY A 171 19.52 -6.34 3.29
N ASP A 172 18.30 -5.82 3.21
CA ASP A 172 17.74 -5.08 4.34
C ASP A 172 17.05 -5.97 5.40
N ASP A 173 16.82 -5.40 6.58
CA ASP A 173 16.27 -6.06 7.77
C ASP A 173 14.80 -6.48 7.67
N THR A 174 14.08 -6.09 6.61
CA THR A 174 12.72 -6.56 6.32
C THR A 174 12.69 -8.08 6.17
N TRP A 175 13.67 -8.67 5.48
CA TRP A 175 13.75 -10.11 5.27
C TRP A 175 13.90 -10.89 6.57
N THR A 176 14.80 -10.43 7.45
CA THR A 176 15.01 -11.08 8.75
C THR A 176 13.85 -10.86 9.72
N SER A 177 13.05 -9.82 9.51
CA SER A 177 11.82 -9.59 10.27
C SER A 177 10.69 -10.54 9.82
N LEU A 178 10.52 -10.72 8.51
CA LEU A 178 9.53 -11.63 7.93
C LEU A 178 9.90 -13.12 8.14
N TYR A 179 11.18 -13.47 7.97
CA TYR A 179 11.71 -14.83 7.94
C TYR A 179 12.92 -15.01 8.88
N PRO A 180 12.74 -14.86 10.21
CA PRO A 180 13.86 -14.82 11.17
C PRO A 180 14.69 -16.10 11.26
N THR A 181 14.19 -17.23 10.75
CA THR A 181 14.82 -18.55 10.90
C THR A 181 15.10 -19.25 9.57
N SER A 182 14.93 -18.57 8.43
CA SER A 182 14.95 -19.23 7.12
C SER A 182 16.28 -19.14 6.38
N PHE A 183 17.31 -18.53 6.98
CA PHE A 183 18.60 -18.29 6.32
C PHE A 183 19.73 -19.06 7.01
N ILE A 184 20.57 -19.74 6.23
CA ILE A 184 21.81 -20.36 6.73
C ILE A 184 22.88 -19.31 7.02
N TYR A 185 22.81 -18.18 6.33
CA TYR A 185 23.62 -16.99 6.54
C TYR A 185 22.77 -15.76 6.21
N SER A 186 22.81 -14.73 7.06
CA SER A 186 22.11 -13.47 6.80
C SER A 186 22.98 -12.28 7.19
N SER A 187 22.98 -11.25 6.33
CA SER A 187 23.60 -9.95 6.61
C SER A 187 22.58 -8.83 6.37
N PRO A 188 21.76 -8.50 7.40
CA PRO A 188 20.72 -7.49 7.29
C PRO A 188 21.23 -6.07 7.58
N TYR A 189 20.71 -5.10 6.84
CA TYR A 189 21.00 -3.67 6.99
C TYR A 189 19.71 -2.85 7.24
N PRO A 190 19.76 -1.69 7.92
CA PRO A 190 18.56 -0.92 8.24
C PRO A 190 17.81 -0.41 7.00
N SER A 191 16.51 -0.72 6.88
CA SER A 191 15.68 -0.40 5.70
C SER A 191 14.97 0.94 5.73
N PHE A 192 14.49 1.41 6.88
CA PHE A 192 13.45 2.44 6.89
C PHE A 192 13.90 3.86 6.52
N ASN A 193 15.20 4.17 6.52
CA ASN A 193 15.69 5.53 6.26
C ASN A 193 15.85 5.79 4.76
N THR A 194 14.82 6.35 4.12
CA THR A 194 14.81 6.62 2.67
C THR A 194 15.89 7.60 2.17
N ARG A 195 16.55 8.34 3.05
CA ARG A 195 17.70 9.20 2.69
C ARG A 195 19.02 8.46 2.63
N ASP A 196 19.10 7.32 3.29
CA ASP A 196 20.24 6.44 3.16
C ASP A 196 20.08 5.63 1.88
N ILE A 197 20.64 6.15 0.80
CA ILE A 197 20.56 5.50 -0.49
C ILE A 197 21.64 4.43 -0.68
N ASP A 198 22.64 4.31 0.21
CA ASP A 198 23.90 3.61 -0.08
C ASP A 198 24.24 2.47 0.89
N THR A 199 23.83 2.51 2.17
CA THR A 199 24.29 1.54 3.18
C THR A 199 23.94 0.10 2.82
N VAL A 200 22.69 -0.16 2.45
CA VAL A 200 22.22 -1.51 2.11
C VAL A 200 22.97 -2.04 0.89
N ASP A 201 23.00 -1.27 -0.20
CA ASP A 201 23.62 -1.69 -1.46
C ASP A 201 25.15 -1.92 -1.31
N ASN A 202 25.83 -1.06 -0.53
CA ASN A 202 27.25 -1.24 -0.22
C ASN A 202 27.49 -2.49 0.63
N GLY A 203 26.62 -2.74 1.61
CA GLY A 203 26.62 -3.94 2.44
C GLY A 203 26.46 -5.22 1.62
N VAL A 204 25.48 -5.25 0.71
CA VAL A 204 25.31 -6.35 -0.24
C VAL A 204 26.57 -6.55 -1.10
N SER A 205 27.18 -5.47 -1.59
CA SER A 205 28.42 -5.57 -2.38
C SER A 205 29.61 -6.10 -1.55
N HIS A 206 29.69 -5.76 -0.27
CA HIS A 206 30.71 -6.25 0.65
C HIS A 206 30.55 -7.76 0.93
N ASP A 207 29.34 -8.21 1.20
CA ASP A 207 29.05 -9.60 1.58
C ASP A 207 28.87 -10.55 0.39
N LEU A 208 28.91 -10.01 -0.83
CA LEU A 208 28.64 -10.72 -2.07
C LEU A 208 29.42 -12.03 -2.20
N SER A 209 30.73 -12.01 -1.91
CA SER A 209 31.56 -13.22 -2.04
C SER A 209 31.14 -14.32 -1.06
N THR A 210 30.78 -13.96 0.16
CA THR A 210 30.33 -14.91 1.18
C THR A 210 29.00 -15.51 0.77
N VAL A 211 28.03 -14.67 0.41
CA VAL A 211 26.68 -15.09 0.06
C VAL A 211 26.67 -16.00 -1.18
N LEU A 212 27.42 -15.67 -2.23
CA LEU A 212 27.47 -16.50 -3.45
C LEU A 212 28.16 -17.86 -3.25
N SER A 213 28.98 -18.00 -2.19
CA SER A 213 29.72 -19.23 -1.87
C SER A 213 28.96 -20.19 -0.95
N LEU A 214 27.80 -19.78 -0.42
CA LEU A 214 27.03 -20.52 0.56
C LEU A 214 25.68 -20.95 -0.01
N GLY A 215 25.27 -22.18 0.29
CA GLY A 215 23.94 -22.70 -0.01
C GLY A 215 23.64 -22.93 -1.49
N ASP A 216 22.42 -23.39 -1.74
CA ASP A 216 21.90 -23.65 -3.09
C ASP A 216 21.28 -22.39 -3.70
N VAL A 217 20.80 -21.47 -2.85
CA VAL A 217 20.15 -20.22 -3.26
C VAL A 217 20.78 -19.02 -2.59
N SER A 218 21.08 -17.99 -3.37
CA SER A 218 21.47 -16.69 -2.85
C SER A 218 20.36 -15.66 -3.06
N VAL A 219 20.10 -14.84 -2.05
CA VAL A 219 19.15 -13.71 -2.13
C VAL A 219 19.90 -12.42 -1.82
N LEU A 220 19.94 -11.52 -2.78
CA LEU A 220 20.57 -10.21 -2.66
C LEU A 220 19.51 -9.14 -2.81
N HIS A 221 19.21 -8.37 -1.77
CA HIS A 221 18.19 -7.32 -1.82
C HIS A 221 18.83 -5.92 -1.79
N LEU A 222 18.74 -5.21 -2.91
CA LEU A 222 19.22 -3.85 -3.11
C LEU A 222 18.06 -2.86 -2.92
N LEU A 223 18.26 -1.83 -2.11
CA LEU A 223 17.20 -0.92 -1.66
C LEU A 223 17.34 0.49 -2.25
N GLY A 224 18.53 0.85 -2.73
CA GLY A 224 18.85 2.23 -3.05
C GLY A 224 18.02 2.82 -4.20
N VAL A 225 17.50 2.01 -5.13
CA VAL A 225 16.64 2.49 -6.23
C VAL A 225 15.32 3.07 -5.67
N ASP A 226 14.62 2.35 -4.81
CA ASP A 226 13.41 2.85 -4.15
C ASP A 226 13.67 4.12 -3.32
N HIS A 227 14.72 4.11 -2.50
CA HIS A 227 15.11 5.26 -1.68
C HIS A 227 15.41 6.51 -2.52
N VAL A 228 16.05 6.33 -3.69
CA VAL A 228 16.26 7.42 -4.65
C VAL A 228 14.96 7.85 -5.30
N GLY A 229 14.04 6.92 -5.59
CA GLY A 229 12.67 7.24 -5.99
C GLY A 229 12.01 8.21 -5.01
N HIS A 230 11.92 7.82 -3.74
CA HIS A 230 11.30 8.63 -2.70
C HIS A 230 12.01 9.97 -2.42
N THR A 231 13.34 10.01 -2.51
CA THR A 231 14.12 11.18 -2.11
C THR A 231 14.40 12.15 -3.27
N TYR A 232 14.64 11.65 -4.49
CA TYR A 232 15.07 12.47 -5.62
C TYR A 232 14.16 12.31 -6.85
N GLY A 233 13.33 11.27 -6.89
CA GLY A 233 12.52 10.91 -8.05
C GLY A 233 13.29 10.09 -9.10
N PRO A 234 12.56 9.29 -9.91
CA PRO A 234 13.13 8.36 -10.88
C PRO A 234 13.85 9.04 -12.04
N SER A 235 13.50 10.28 -12.39
CA SER A 235 14.16 11.03 -13.47
C SER A 235 15.39 11.81 -13.01
N SER A 236 15.81 11.66 -11.76
CA SER A 236 16.94 12.42 -11.21
C SER A 236 18.30 11.91 -11.70
N PRO A 237 19.34 12.77 -11.77
CA PRO A 237 20.72 12.31 -11.98
C PRO A 237 21.22 11.36 -10.89
N VAL A 238 20.61 11.40 -9.70
CA VAL A 238 20.90 10.47 -8.60
C VAL A 238 20.43 9.06 -8.96
N MET A 239 19.26 8.92 -9.60
CA MET A 239 18.76 7.63 -10.07
C MET A 239 19.70 7.00 -11.09
N VAL A 240 20.22 7.79 -12.04
CA VAL A 240 21.20 7.30 -13.03
C VAL A 240 22.45 6.73 -12.34
N ARG A 241 23.00 7.45 -11.35
CA ARG A 241 24.15 6.96 -10.57
C ARG A 241 23.81 5.68 -9.80
N LYS A 242 22.62 5.61 -9.22
CA LYS A 242 22.17 4.47 -8.42
C LYS A 242 21.94 3.22 -9.26
N LEU A 243 21.25 3.35 -10.39
CA LEU A 243 21.09 2.26 -11.37
C LEU A 243 22.44 1.75 -11.86
N LYS A 244 23.44 2.62 -12.04
CA LYS A 244 24.80 2.19 -12.38
C LYS A 244 25.46 1.36 -11.29
N GLN A 245 25.32 1.74 -10.01
CA GLN A 245 25.86 0.93 -8.90
C GLN A 245 25.20 -0.45 -8.84
N MET A 246 23.88 -0.50 -9.01
CA MET A 246 23.14 -1.75 -9.09
C MET A 246 23.61 -2.62 -10.27
N ASP A 247 23.77 -2.01 -11.45
CA ASP A 247 24.30 -2.68 -12.66
C ASP A 247 25.69 -3.29 -12.40
N GLU A 248 26.58 -2.57 -11.69
CA GLU A 248 27.89 -3.09 -11.29
C GLU A 248 27.81 -4.29 -10.33
N VAL A 249 26.83 -4.33 -9.41
CA VAL A 249 26.61 -5.49 -8.53
C VAL A 249 26.15 -6.70 -9.35
N VAL A 250 25.15 -6.52 -10.22
CA VAL A 250 24.63 -7.59 -11.09
C VAL A 250 25.74 -8.14 -12.00
N LEU A 251 26.54 -7.28 -12.61
CA LEU A 251 27.66 -7.69 -13.46
C LEU A 251 28.72 -8.50 -12.70
N LYS A 252 28.97 -8.21 -11.42
CA LYS A 252 29.88 -9.01 -10.59
C LYS A 252 29.33 -10.43 -10.38
N VAL A 253 28.04 -10.57 -10.12
CA VAL A 253 27.38 -11.88 -9.97
C VAL A 253 27.44 -12.67 -11.27
N LEU A 254 26.97 -12.09 -12.37
CA LEU A 254 26.95 -12.75 -13.69
C LEU A 254 28.34 -13.20 -14.13
N ARG A 255 29.34 -12.32 -13.97
CA ARG A 255 30.73 -12.65 -14.29
C ARG A 255 31.25 -13.81 -13.45
N ARG A 256 31.05 -13.76 -12.13
CA ARG A 256 31.49 -14.81 -11.22
C ARG A 256 30.85 -16.16 -11.56
N ARG A 257 29.52 -16.19 -11.76
CA ARG A 257 28.78 -17.41 -12.09
C ARG A 257 29.18 -17.98 -13.45
N LYS A 258 29.47 -17.12 -14.42
CA LYS A 258 30.06 -17.54 -15.70
C LYS A 258 31.42 -18.21 -15.50
N GLU A 259 32.35 -17.56 -14.78
CA GLU A 259 33.69 -18.10 -14.48
C GLU A 259 33.61 -19.45 -13.76
N GLU A 260 32.74 -19.59 -12.75
CA GLU A 260 32.52 -20.86 -12.05
C GLU A 260 31.96 -21.96 -12.97
N THR A 261 31.02 -21.60 -13.85
CA THR A 261 30.44 -22.56 -14.81
C THR A 261 31.46 -23.05 -15.82
N GLU A 262 32.38 -22.18 -16.25
CA GLU A 262 33.50 -22.56 -17.11
C GLU A 262 34.47 -23.52 -16.40
N GLU A 263 34.55 -23.47 -15.06
CA GLU A 263 35.41 -24.32 -14.23
C GLU A 263 34.80 -25.69 -13.92
N ASP A 264 33.52 -25.74 -13.50
CA ASP A 264 32.88 -26.98 -13.01
C ASP A 264 31.74 -27.52 -13.89
N GLY A 265 31.30 -26.76 -14.89
CA GLY A 265 30.21 -27.14 -15.79
C GLY A 265 28.81 -27.11 -15.18
N MET A 266 28.62 -26.65 -13.95
CA MET A 266 27.33 -26.68 -13.26
C MET A 266 26.36 -25.62 -13.79
N CYS A 267 25.11 -26.01 -14.03
CA CYS A 267 24.03 -25.08 -14.40
C CYS A 267 23.70 -24.11 -13.26
N ARG A 268 23.81 -22.81 -13.54
CA ARG A 268 23.47 -21.70 -12.64
C ARG A 268 22.49 -20.75 -13.32
N VAL A 269 21.50 -20.30 -12.55
CA VAL A 269 20.44 -19.39 -13.01
C VAL A 269 20.43 -18.13 -12.15
N VAL A 270 20.30 -16.97 -12.79
CA VAL A 270 20.25 -15.66 -12.12
C VAL A 270 18.96 -14.94 -12.47
N PHE A 271 18.19 -14.56 -11.45
CA PHE A 271 17.05 -13.66 -11.57
C PHE A 271 17.47 -12.27 -11.08
N VAL A 272 17.21 -11.25 -11.90
CA VAL A 272 17.28 -9.85 -11.49
C VAL A 272 15.88 -9.28 -11.61
N LEU A 273 15.25 -8.95 -10.48
CA LEU A 273 13.83 -8.61 -10.45
C LEU A 273 13.53 -7.40 -9.58
N GLY A 274 12.46 -6.69 -9.92
CA GLY A 274 11.82 -5.73 -9.03
C GLY A 274 10.70 -6.38 -8.24
N ASP A 275 10.61 -6.08 -6.96
CA ASP A 275 9.49 -6.45 -6.11
C ASP A 275 8.25 -5.58 -6.41
N HIS A 276 8.44 -4.33 -6.82
CA HIS A 276 7.45 -3.47 -7.46
C HIS A 276 8.13 -2.46 -8.41
N GLY A 277 7.35 -1.57 -9.00
CA GLY A 277 7.82 -0.35 -9.64
C GLY A 277 7.49 0.89 -8.80
N MET A 278 7.56 2.07 -9.40
CA MET A 278 7.27 3.35 -8.72
C MET A 278 6.60 4.33 -9.68
N THR A 279 5.75 5.19 -9.14
CA THR A 279 5.17 6.34 -9.85
C THR A 279 6.25 7.28 -10.41
N HIS A 280 5.90 8.18 -11.33
CA HIS A 280 6.82 9.20 -11.85
C HIS A 280 7.41 10.13 -10.77
N ASP A 281 6.73 10.27 -9.62
CA ASP A 281 7.23 11.04 -8.47
C ASP A 281 8.00 10.15 -7.47
N GLY A 282 8.25 8.88 -7.80
CA GLY A 282 9.05 7.96 -7.00
C GLY A 282 8.35 7.38 -5.77
N ASN A 283 7.01 7.36 -5.74
CA ASN A 283 6.22 6.71 -4.69
C ASN A 283 5.59 5.39 -5.16
N HIS A 284 5.17 4.55 -4.22
CA HIS A 284 4.54 3.26 -4.47
C HIS A 284 3.50 2.91 -3.37
N GLY A 285 2.89 1.72 -3.43
CA GLY A 285 1.82 1.24 -2.54
C GLY A 285 0.41 1.29 -3.15
N GLY A 286 0.27 1.86 -4.34
CA GLY A 286 -0.94 1.93 -5.14
C GLY A 286 -1.01 0.83 -6.20
N GLY A 287 -1.49 1.20 -7.39
CA GLY A 287 -1.74 0.27 -8.49
C GLY A 287 -1.74 0.94 -9.87
N THR A 288 -0.99 2.02 -10.02
CA THR A 288 -0.73 2.62 -11.34
C THR A 288 0.10 1.68 -12.21
N TYR A 289 0.07 1.88 -13.53
CA TYR A 289 0.83 1.05 -14.47
C TYR A 289 2.31 0.95 -14.12
N ASP A 290 2.93 2.09 -13.77
CA ASP A 290 4.35 2.17 -13.42
C ASP A 290 4.68 1.48 -12.09
N GLU A 291 3.73 1.47 -11.14
CA GLU A 291 3.90 0.75 -9.87
C GLU A 291 3.81 -0.76 -10.06
N VAL A 292 2.88 -1.25 -10.90
CA VAL A 292 2.66 -2.69 -11.08
C VAL A 292 3.61 -3.33 -12.10
N SER A 293 4.26 -2.53 -12.95
CA SER A 293 5.14 -3.00 -14.03
C SER A 293 6.61 -3.04 -13.60
N ALA A 294 6.95 -3.99 -12.72
CA ALA A 294 8.34 -4.22 -12.32
C ALA A 294 9.13 -4.95 -13.43
N GLY A 295 10.45 -4.87 -13.37
CA GLY A 295 11.35 -5.58 -14.28
C GLY A 295 11.68 -6.99 -13.81
N LEU A 296 11.83 -7.94 -14.73
CA LEU A 296 12.50 -9.22 -14.51
C LEU A 296 13.49 -9.46 -15.65
N TYR A 297 14.72 -9.83 -15.32
CA TYR A 297 15.73 -10.34 -16.24
C TYR A 297 16.18 -11.71 -15.76
N LEU A 298 16.22 -12.66 -16.70
CA LEU A 298 16.54 -14.05 -16.44
C LEU A 298 17.77 -14.43 -17.26
N HIS A 299 18.82 -14.87 -16.57
CA HIS A 299 20.05 -15.37 -17.17
C HIS A 299 20.27 -16.83 -16.80
N GLN A 300 20.75 -17.60 -17.77
CA GLN A 300 21.18 -18.98 -17.61
C GLN A 300 22.61 -19.10 -18.13
N THR A 301 23.44 -19.79 -17.37
CA THR A 301 24.83 -20.06 -17.75
C THR A 301 24.93 -21.23 -18.74
N SER A 302 26.08 -21.38 -19.40
CA SER A 302 26.29 -22.41 -20.42
C SER A 302 26.29 -23.85 -19.89
N GLY A 303 26.31 -24.06 -18.57
CA GLY A 303 26.23 -25.37 -17.93
C GLY A 303 24.82 -25.97 -17.94
N CYS A 304 23.81 -25.22 -18.37
CA CYS A 304 22.44 -25.69 -18.49
C CYS A 304 22.27 -26.43 -19.84
N THR A 305 22.50 -27.75 -19.83
CA THR A 305 22.55 -28.61 -21.03
C THR A 305 21.19 -28.83 -21.68
N ASP A 306 20.14 -28.96 -20.86
CA ASP A 306 18.77 -28.81 -21.30
C ASP A 306 18.44 -27.35 -21.10
N SER A 307 18.63 -26.51 -22.13
CA SER A 307 18.26 -25.10 -22.08
C SER A 307 16.87 -25.05 -21.44
N PRO A 308 16.70 -24.50 -20.22
CA PRO A 308 15.41 -24.45 -19.56
C PRO A 308 14.61 -23.39 -20.31
N ASN A 309 14.16 -23.74 -21.51
CA ASN A 309 13.37 -22.91 -22.37
C ASN A 309 12.08 -22.71 -21.60
N MET A 310 11.98 -21.53 -21.01
CA MET A 310 10.82 -21.17 -20.24
C MET A 310 9.64 -21.14 -21.21
N SER A 311 8.69 -22.07 -21.07
CA SER A 311 7.49 -22.13 -21.90
C SER A 311 6.52 -21.04 -21.42
N VAL A 312 6.82 -19.77 -21.67
CA VAL A 312 5.91 -18.66 -21.34
C VAL A 312 5.01 -18.38 -22.52
N ASN A 313 4.11 -19.31 -22.82
CA ASN A 313 3.05 -19.04 -23.78
C ASN A 313 1.93 -18.32 -23.04
N VAL A 314 2.12 -17.01 -22.83
CA VAL A 314 1.16 -15.87 -22.74
C VAL A 314 1.96 -14.69 -22.16
N VAL A 315 2.70 -13.94 -22.98
CA VAL A 315 3.30 -12.65 -22.55
C VAL A 315 2.83 -11.51 -23.45
N THR A 316 1.53 -11.41 -23.68
CA THR A 316 0.98 -10.10 -24.06
C THR A 316 0.92 -9.18 -22.84
N ASP A 317 0.73 -9.73 -21.63
CA ASP A 317 0.48 -8.96 -20.42
C ASP A 317 1.55 -9.05 -19.30
N GLY A 318 2.57 -9.91 -19.40
CA GLY A 318 3.64 -10.03 -18.37
C GLY A 318 3.47 -11.22 -17.42
N LEU A 319 4.52 -11.51 -16.63
CA LEU A 319 4.60 -12.62 -15.67
C LEU A 319 4.14 -12.17 -14.28
N ARG A 320 3.25 -12.92 -13.63
CA ARG A 320 2.83 -12.61 -12.25
C ARG A 320 3.86 -13.08 -11.24
N GLN A 321 4.07 -12.26 -10.20
CA GLN A 321 5.02 -12.55 -9.13
C GLN A 321 4.78 -13.87 -8.39
N ILE A 322 3.54 -14.18 -8.08
CA ILE A 322 3.20 -15.41 -7.35
C ILE A 322 3.56 -16.67 -8.16
N SER A 323 3.58 -16.60 -9.49
CA SER A 323 3.96 -17.73 -10.36
C SER A 323 5.44 -18.08 -10.26
N MET A 324 6.29 -17.17 -9.78
CA MET A 324 7.70 -17.42 -9.52
C MET A 324 7.92 -18.55 -8.50
N VAL A 325 6.99 -18.71 -7.56
CA VAL A 325 7.10 -19.76 -6.53
C VAL A 325 7.10 -21.16 -7.16
N SER A 326 6.19 -21.42 -8.10
CA SER A 326 6.18 -22.66 -8.87
C SER A 326 7.47 -22.84 -9.66
N ALA A 327 7.97 -21.77 -10.28
CA ALA A 327 9.21 -21.78 -11.05
C ALA A 327 10.44 -22.14 -10.20
N ILE A 328 10.55 -21.59 -8.99
CA ILE A 328 11.67 -21.91 -8.07
C ILE A 328 11.59 -23.37 -7.63
N THR A 329 10.40 -23.85 -7.25
CA THR A 329 10.25 -25.26 -6.83
C THR A 329 10.59 -26.25 -7.94
N ASP A 330 10.26 -25.92 -9.20
CA ASP A 330 10.66 -26.72 -10.37
C ASP A 330 12.16 -26.68 -10.65
N LEU A 331 12.77 -25.49 -10.51
CA LEU A 331 14.17 -25.25 -10.83
C LEU A 331 15.10 -25.96 -9.83
N MET A 332 14.74 -25.88 -8.54
CA MET A 332 15.52 -26.44 -7.43
C MET A 332 15.05 -27.83 -7.00
N GLY A 333 13.98 -28.37 -7.60
CA GLY A 333 13.50 -29.72 -7.35
C GLY A 333 12.88 -29.96 -5.97
N THR A 334 12.24 -28.94 -5.38
CA THR A 334 11.61 -29.04 -4.06
C THR A 334 10.12 -29.38 -4.14
N THR A 335 9.50 -29.69 -3.00
CA THR A 335 8.03 -29.86 -2.92
C THR A 335 7.30 -28.54 -3.21
N ARG A 336 6.06 -28.63 -3.71
CA ARG A 336 5.19 -27.47 -3.93
C ARG A 336 4.89 -26.71 -2.64
N ILE A 337 4.75 -25.39 -2.73
CA ILE A 337 4.34 -24.55 -1.58
C ILE A 337 2.83 -24.66 -1.39
N TYR A 338 2.38 -25.03 -0.18
CA TYR A 338 0.98 -25.43 0.04
C TYR A 338 -0.03 -24.30 -0.20
N GLY A 339 0.30 -23.06 0.14
CA GLY A 339 -0.57 -21.90 -0.06
C GLY A 339 -0.42 -21.20 -1.41
N ASN A 340 0.46 -21.69 -2.29
CA ASN A 340 0.73 -21.06 -3.58
C ASN A 340 -0.45 -21.21 -4.55
N LEU A 341 -0.71 -20.15 -5.31
CA LEU A 341 -1.75 -20.11 -6.35
C LEU A 341 -1.18 -19.73 -7.71
N GLY A 342 0.08 -19.31 -7.75
CA GLY A 342 0.75 -18.93 -8.98
C GLY A 342 1.00 -20.14 -9.87
N GLY A 343 0.43 -20.09 -11.06
CA GLY A 343 0.64 -21.06 -12.14
C GLY A 343 1.27 -20.44 -13.39
N GLY A 344 1.60 -21.27 -14.37
CA GLY A 344 1.93 -20.82 -15.74
C GLY A 344 3.40 -20.48 -16.01
N TRP A 345 4.27 -20.48 -15.00
CA TRP A 345 5.72 -20.46 -15.18
C TRP A 345 6.26 -21.87 -14.92
N ALA A 346 6.64 -22.56 -16.01
CA ALA A 346 7.23 -23.89 -15.98
C ALA A 346 8.50 -23.93 -16.85
N TRP A 347 9.32 -24.95 -16.60
CA TRP A 347 10.62 -25.14 -17.23
C TRP A 347 10.70 -26.47 -17.96
N GLY A 348 11.38 -26.47 -19.11
CA GLY A 348 11.69 -27.66 -19.88
C GLY A 348 10.81 -27.82 -21.11
N ASP A 349 10.79 -29.03 -21.65
CA ASP A 349 9.95 -29.38 -22.80
C ASP A 349 8.45 -29.44 -22.43
N GLU A 350 7.61 -29.69 -23.43
CA GLU A 350 6.15 -29.77 -23.23
C GLU A 350 5.74 -30.89 -22.24
N ARG A 351 6.53 -31.97 -22.16
CA ARG A 351 6.29 -33.10 -21.24
C ARG A 351 6.53 -32.69 -19.80
N ARG A 352 7.69 -32.10 -19.50
CA ARG A 352 8.04 -31.61 -18.16
C ARG A 352 7.12 -30.46 -17.75
N THR A 353 6.75 -29.59 -18.69
CA THR A 353 5.79 -28.51 -18.47
C THR A 353 4.43 -29.05 -18.03
N GLY A 354 3.97 -30.15 -18.62
CA GLY A 354 2.74 -30.82 -18.21
C GLY A 354 2.81 -31.45 -16.83
N LEU A 355 3.91 -32.13 -16.51
CA LEU A 355 4.17 -32.65 -15.16
C LEU A 355 4.15 -31.52 -14.13
N SER A 356 4.88 -30.44 -14.39
CA SER A 356 4.94 -29.27 -13.50
C SER A 356 3.55 -28.67 -13.28
N SER A 357 2.84 -28.39 -14.37
CA SER A 357 1.51 -27.77 -14.33
C SER A 357 0.50 -28.64 -13.58
N TYR A 358 0.58 -29.97 -13.71
CA TYR A 358 -0.26 -30.89 -12.95
C TYR A 358 0.05 -30.89 -11.46
N LEU A 359 1.34 -30.96 -11.06
CA LEU A 359 1.70 -30.91 -9.64
C LEU A 359 1.23 -29.62 -8.98
N THR A 360 1.37 -28.50 -9.69
CA THR A 360 0.85 -27.19 -9.23
C THR A 360 -0.68 -27.21 -9.16
N ALA A 361 -1.36 -27.72 -10.20
CA ALA A 361 -2.82 -27.81 -10.20
C ALA A 361 -3.37 -28.67 -9.05
N ARG A 362 -2.74 -29.82 -8.79
CA ARG A 362 -3.10 -30.71 -7.67
C ARG A 362 -2.91 -30.05 -6.32
N GLN A 363 -1.80 -29.33 -6.11
CA GLN A 363 -1.57 -28.58 -4.87
C GLN A 363 -2.60 -27.45 -4.71
N VAL A 364 -2.85 -26.65 -5.75
CA VAL A 364 -3.85 -25.56 -5.73
C VAL A 364 -5.25 -26.10 -5.44
N TYR A 365 -5.65 -27.20 -6.10
CA TYR A 365 -6.94 -27.83 -5.86
C TYR A 365 -7.09 -28.33 -4.42
N SER A 366 -6.04 -28.94 -3.88
CA SER A 366 -6.01 -29.41 -2.48
C SER A 366 -6.13 -28.25 -1.50
N TYR A 367 -5.33 -27.19 -1.70
CA TYR A 367 -5.39 -25.98 -0.89
C TYR A 367 -6.79 -25.35 -0.91
N LEU A 368 -7.39 -25.14 -2.08
CA LEU A 368 -8.73 -24.55 -2.19
C LEU A 368 -9.80 -25.43 -1.54
N LYS A 369 -9.68 -26.76 -1.64
CA LYS A 369 -10.58 -27.71 -0.97
C LYS A 369 -10.48 -27.60 0.55
N ASP A 370 -9.28 -27.50 1.10
CA ASP A 370 -9.09 -27.34 2.55
C ASP A 370 -9.50 -25.94 3.02
N TYR A 371 -9.18 -24.91 2.24
CA TYR A 371 -9.64 -23.55 2.47
C TYR A 371 -11.17 -23.45 2.46
N SER A 372 -11.87 -24.21 1.60
CA SER A 372 -13.34 -24.25 1.55
C SER A 372 -14.01 -24.77 2.82
N LYS A 373 -13.27 -25.55 3.64
CA LYS A 373 -13.76 -26.07 4.93
C LYS A 373 -13.71 -25.02 6.02
N ILE A 374 -12.73 -24.13 5.95
CA ILE A 374 -12.47 -23.08 6.95
C ILE A 374 -13.20 -21.78 6.58
N SER A 375 -13.25 -21.48 5.28
CA SER A 375 -13.86 -20.29 4.69
C SER A 375 -14.92 -20.70 3.66
N ARG A 376 -16.07 -20.02 3.65
CA ARG A 376 -17.17 -20.32 2.72
C ARG A 376 -16.81 -19.91 1.28
N LEU A 377 -16.17 -20.80 0.53
CA LEU A 377 -16.01 -20.66 -0.91
C LEU A 377 -17.34 -20.88 -1.64
N PRO A 378 -17.64 -20.15 -2.73
CA PRO A 378 -18.83 -20.38 -3.54
C PRO A 378 -18.89 -21.80 -4.11
N SER A 379 -19.95 -22.54 -3.79
CA SER A 379 -20.12 -23.94 -4.22
C SER A 379 -20.19 -24.13 -5.75
N PRO A 380 -20.87 -23.27 -6.54
CA PRO A 380 -20.89 -23.40 -7.99
C PRO A 380 -19.51 -23.27 -8.63
N GLU A 381 -18.72 -22.29 -8.19
CA GLU A 381 -17.37 -22.03 -8.68
C GLU A 381 -16.41 -23.15 -8.28
N MET A 382 -16.51 -23.67 -7.05
CA MET A 382 -15.75 -24.86 -6.66
C MET A 382 -16.12 -26.10 -7.48
N SER A 383 -17.40 -26.27 -7.83
CA SER A 383 -17.83 -27.36 -8.72
C SER A 383 -17.25 -27.18 -10.13
N SER A 384 -17.28 -25.96 -10.66
CA SER A 384 -16.70 -25.64 -11.98
C SER A 384 -15.19 -25.90 -12.00
N LEU A 385 -14.47 -25.48 -10.96
CA LEU A 385 -13.03 -25.76 -10.82
C LEU A 385 -12.75 -27.26 -10.74
N SER A 386 -13.59 -28.01 -10.03
CA SER A 386 -13.45 -29.47 -9.97
C SER A 386 -13.62 -30.12 -11.35
N THR A 387 -14.56 -29.62 -12.17
CA THR A 387 -14.73 -30.11 -13.56
C THR A 387 -13.51 -29.81 -14.40
N LEU A 388 -13.03 -28.55 -14.40
CA LEU A 388 -11.84 -28.13 -15.15
C LEU A 388 -10.59 -28.93 -14.74
N TYR A 389 -10.41 -29.15 -13.45
CA TYR A 389 -9.32 -29.96 -12.92
C TYR A 389 -9.37 -31.40 -13.44
N ASN A 390 -10.54 -32.05 -13.33
CA ASN A 390 -10.72 -33.43 -13.78
C ASN A 390 -10.48 -33.57 -15.30
N GLU A 391 -11.02 -32.64 -16.10
CA GLU A 391 -10.80 -32.63 -17.56
C GLU A 391 -9.33 -32.47 -17.92
N ALA A 392 -8.61 -31.57 -17.23
CA ALA A 392 -7.19 -31.34 -17.44
C ALA A 392 -6.34 -32.57 -17.09
N VAL A 393 -6.62 -33.23 -15.95
CA VAL A 393 -5.93 -34.46 -15.54
C VAL A 393 -6.17 -35.59 -16.55
N ILE A 394 -7.41 -35.76 -17.01
CA ILE A 394 -7.74 -36.77 -18.03
C ILE A 394 -6.97 -36.53 -19.33
N SER A 395 -6.93 -35.29 -19.82
CA SER A 395 -6.16 -34.96 -21.04
C SER A 395 -4.67 -35.20 -20.88
N LEU A 396 -4.10 -34.94 -19.69
CA LEU A 396 -2.69 -35.25 -19.43
C LEU A 396 -2.41 -36.76 -19.44
N VAL A 397 -3.28 -37.57 -18.83
CA VAL A 397 -3.14 -39.04 -18.85
C VAL A 397 -3.20 -39.58 -20.29
N GLN A 398 -4.10 -39.02 -21.11
CA GLN A 398 -4.19 -39.39 -22.53
C GLN A 398 -2.91 -39.02 -23.29
N ALA A 399 -2.31 -37.86 -23.01
CA ALA A 399 -1.04 -37.44 -23.61
C ALA A 399 0.08 -38.44 -23.28
N PHE A 400 0.24 -38.81 -22.01
CA PHE A 400 1.24 -39.81 -21.59
C PHE A 400 1.00 -41.19 -22.22
N LYS A 401 -0.26 -41.60 -22.38
CA LYS A 401 -0.59 -42.90 -22.95
C LYS A 401 -0.20 -43.03 -24.42
N ILE A 402 -0.38 -41.95 -25.18
CA ILE A 402 -0.01 -41.91 -26.60
C ILE A 402 1.51 -41.97 -26.75
N ASP A 403 2.23 -41.24 -25.90
CA ASP A 403 3.69 -41.18 -25.88
C ASP A 403 4.34 -42.51 -25.45
N GLU A 404 3.74 -43.23 -24.50
CA GLU A 404 4.16 -44.60 -24.18
C GLU A 404 4.01 -45.51 -25.43
N GLY A 405 2.88 -45.43 -26.13
CA GLY A 405 2.59 -46.26 -27.30
C GLY A 405 3.50 -46.04 -28.51
N THR A 406 4.09 -44.84 -28.67
CA THR A 406 5.05 -44.55 -29.74
C THR A 406 6.44 -45.12 -29.45
N THR A 407 6.78 -45.38 -28.18
CA THR A 407 8.07 -45.98 -27.79
C THR A 407 8.14 -47.51 -27.96
N GLU A 408 7.02 -48.23 -27.94
CA GLU A 408 7.00 -49.71 -27.97
C GLU A 408 6.88 -50.35 -29.37
N GLY A 409 6.65 -49.60 -30.46
CA GLY A 409 6.59 -50.22 -31.78
C GLY A 409 6.32 -49.32 -32.99
N GLY A 410 7.40 -48.93 -33.70
CA GLY A 410 7.40 -48.71 -35.15
C GLY A 410 7.12 -47.28 -35.66
N VAL A 411 8.14 -46.72 -36.32
CA VAL A 411 8.20 -45.46 -37.10
C VAL A 411 7.89 -44.19 -36.29
N PRO A 412 8.79 -43.18 -36.25
CA PRO A 412 8.45 -41.90 -35.65
C PRO A 412 7.20 -41.34 -36.32
N ASN A 413 6.11 -41.19 -35.58
CA ASN A 413 5.03 -40.33 -36.03
C ASN A 413 5.56 -38.91 -36.12
N ASP A 414 4.93 -38.11 -36.98
CA ASP A 414 5.21 -36.69 -37.19
C ASP A 414 5.38 -35.98 -35.83
N GLU A 415 6.61 -35.56 -35.49
CA GLU A 415 6.98 -34.92 -34.21
C GLU A 415 6.02 -33.78 -33.82
N THR A 416 5.37 -33.18 -34.84
CA THR A 416 4.38 -32.11 -34.70
C THR A 416 3.06 -32.56 -34.04
N LYS A 417 2.62 -33.82 -34.20
CA LYS A 417 1.38 -34.32 -33.58
C LYS A 417 1.55 -34.68 -32.12
N ASP A 418 2.67 -35.30 -31.74
CA ASP A 418 2.95 -35.68 -30.36
C ASP A 418 3.14 -34.42 -29.48
N ALA A 419 3.76 -33.37 -30.03
CA ALA A 419 3.87 -32.07 -29.36
C ALA A 419 2.49 -31.39 -29.16
N GLN A 420 1.57 -31.49 -30.13
CA GLN A 420 0.24 -30.85 -30.03
C GLN A 420 -0.63 -31.38 -28.89
N ILE A 421 -0.52 -32.66 -28.56
CA ILE A 421 -1.36 -33.28 -27.52
C ILE A 421 -0.95 -32.81 -26.13
N TYR A 422 0.36 -32.70 -25.87
CA TYR A 422 0.86 -32.11 -24.64
C TYR A 422 0.52 -30.62 -24.53
N VAL A 423 0.56 -29.87 -25.64
CA VAL A 423 0.11 -28.47 -25.65
C VAL A 423 -1.36 -28.35 -25.22
N GLU A 424 -2.26 -29.19 -25.74
CA GLU A 424 -3.67 -29.17 -25.34
C GLU A 424 -3.86 -29.51 -23.85
N ALA A 425 -3.16 -30.52 -23.34
CA ALA A 425 -3.21 -30.88 -21.92
C ALA A 425 -2.68 -29.73 -21.03
N ASN A 426 -1.58 -29.09 -21.45
CA ASN A 426 -0.96 -27.97 -20.77
C ASN A 426 -1.88 -26.75 -20.74
N GLU A 427 -2.60 -26.46 -21.84
CA GLU A 427 -3.59 -25.39 -21.90
C GLU A 427 -4.75 -25.60 -20.92
N LYS A 428 -5.27 -26.82 -20.79
CA LYS A 428 -6.34 -27.14 -19.83
C LYS A 428 -5.89 -27.00 -18.38
N LEU A 429 -4.69 -27.47 -18.05
CA LEU A 429 -4.10 -27.28 -16.71
C LEU A 429 -3.91 -25.79 -16.38
N ARG A 430 -3.43 -25.01 -17.35
CA ARG A 430 -3.28 -23.55 -17.22
C ARG A 430 -4.61 -22.84 -17.06
N LEU A 431 -5.65 -23.26 -17.78
CA LEU A 431 -7.00 -22.72 -17.62
C LEU A 431 -7.51 -22.96 -16.20
N PHE A 432 -7.36 -24.18 -15.68
CA PHE A 432 -7.70 -24.47 -14.28
C PHE A 432 -6.94 -23.57 -13.30
N LEU A 433 -5.62 -23.44 -13.45
CA LEU A 433 -4.78 -22.61 -12.58
C LEU A 433 -5.20 -21.13 -12.63
N THR A 434 -5.49 -20.62 -13.83
CA THR A 434 -5.94 -19.23 -14.04
C THR A 434 -7.29 -18.99 -13.35
N GLU A 435 -8.25 -19.89 -13.52
CA GLU A 435 -9.57 -19.79 -12.88
C GLU A 435 -9.50 -19.94 -11.36
N ALA A 436 -8.58 -20.79 -10.86
CA ALA A 436 -8.35 -20.98 -9.43
C ALA A 436 -7.74 -19.72 -8.79
N GLU A 437 -6.73 -19.13 -9.43
CA GLU A 437 -6.14 -17.86 -9.04
C GLU A 437 -7.21 -16.75 -9.02
N ASP A 438 -8.00 -16.64 -10.08
CA ASP A 438 -9.08 -15.66 -10.22
C ASP A 438 -10.18 -15.85 -9.16
N LEU A 439 -10.55 -17.09 -8.83
CA LEU A 439 -11.45 -17.37 -7.71
C LEU A 439 -10.84 -16.88 -6.40
N GLY A 440 -9.56 -17.18 -6.18
CA GLY A 440 -8.79 -16.70 -5.04
C GLY A 440 -8.85 -15.19 -4.89
N ARG A 441 -8.51 -14.44 -5.95
CA ARG A 441 -8.57 -12.97 -5.96
C ARG A 441 -9.98 -12.45 -5.64
N ARG A 442 -11.02 -13.09 -6.18
CA ARG A 442 -12.43 -12.72 -5.91
C ARG A 442 -12.85 -13.01 -4.48
N VAL A 443 -12.33 -14.07 -3.86
CA VAL A 443 -12.72 -14.52 -2.52
C VAL A 443 -11.96 -13.77 -1.43
N TRP A 444 -10.65 -13.55 -1.59
CA TRP A 444 -9.86 -12.83 -0.58
C TRP A 444 -9.98 -11.31 -0.68
N SER A 445 -10.75 -10.82 -1.66
CA SER A 445 -11.32 -9.48 -1.69
C SER A 445 -12.77 -9.42 -1.15
N VAL A 446 -13.29 -10.50 -0.54
CA VAL A 446 -14.67 -10.52 -0.03
C VAL A 446 -14.78 -9.70 1.25
N PHE A 447 -15.93 -9.06 1.37
CA PHE A 447 -16.33 -8.27 2.52
C PHE A 447 -17.54 -8.91 3.23
N ASN A 448 -17.67 -8.71 4.54
CA ASN A 448 -18.88 -9.11 5.28
C ASN A 448 -19.98 -8.07 5.07
N LEU A 449 -20.77 -8.26 4.01
CA LEU A 449 -21.84 -7.34 3.61
C LEU A 449 -22.89 -7.06 4.72
N PRO A 450 -23.34 -8.06 5.52
CA PRO A 450 -24.23 -7.79 6.65
C PRO A 450 -23.66 -6.78 7.65
N LEU A 451 -22.39 -6.94 8.05
CA LEU A 451 -21.74 -6.02 8.99
C LEU A 451 -21.53 -4.64 8.38
N MET A 452 -21.12 -4.57 7.11
CA MET A 452 -20.98 -3.29 6.38
C MET A 452 -22.33 -2.55 6.25
N PHE A 453 -23.41 -3.28 5.95
CA PHE A 453 -24.74 -2.71 5.84
C PHE A 453 -25.23 -2.19 7.19
N LEU A 454 -25.06 -2.98 8.26
CA LEU A 454 -25.41 -2.57 9.61
C LEU A 454 -24.60 -1.35 10.05
N GLY A 455 -23.29 -1.35 9.82
CA GLY A 455 -22.41 -0.22 10.11
C GLY A 455 -22.82 1.06 9.38
N SER A 456 -23.07 0.97 8.07
CA SER A 456 -23.57 2.10 7.27
C SER A 456 -24.95 2.58 7.73
N SER A 457 -25.83 1.67 8.14
CA SER A 457 -27.16 2.01 8.67
C SER A 457 -27.07 2.79 9.99
N LEU A 458 -26.14 2.42 10.87
CA LEU A 458 -25.89 3.16 12.11
C LEU A 458 -25.26 4.54 11.85
N LEU A 459 -24.36 4.66 10.88
CA LEU A 459 -23.81 5.95 10.44
C LEU A 459 -24.91 6.84 9.82
N ALA A 460 -25.86 6.26 9.08
CA ALA A 460 -27.02 6.97 8.56
C ALA A 460 -27.93 7.45 9.69
N LEU A 461 -28.23 6.60 10.67
CA LEU A 461 -29.00 6.98 11.86
C LEU A 461 -28.30 8.10 12.65
N SER A 462 -26.99 7.98 12.84
CA SER A 462 -26.16 9.01 13.48
C SER A 462 -26.22 10.35 12.73
N SER A 463 -26.13 10.31 11.40
CA SER A 463 -26.22 11.50 10.54
C SER A 463 -27.61 12.15 10.62
N LEU A 464 -28.69 11.37 10.64
CA LEU A 464 -30.06 11.86 10.80
C LEU A 464 -30.28 12.47 12.19
N LEU A 465 -29.75 11.83 13.24
CA LEU A 465 -29.79 12.34 14.60
C LEU A 465 -29.07 13.70 14.67
N GLN A 466 -27.88 13.81 14.09
CA GLN A 466 -27.13 15.06 14.07
C GLN A 466 -27.84 16.14 13.24
N LEU A 467 -28.40 15.78 12.08
CA LEU A 467 -29.19 16.68 11.24
C LEU A 467 -30.38 17.27 12.00
N TYR A 468 -31.11 16.43 12.74
CA TYR A 468 -32.23 16.87 13.58
C TYR A 468 -31.81 17.93 14.60
N TYR A 469 -30.64 17.75 15.23
CA TYR A 469 -30.10 18.71 16.20
C TYR A 469 -29.62 20.02 15.58
N ILE A 470 -28.99 19.97 14.41
CA ILE A 470 -28.49 21.19 13.74
C ILE A 470 -29.58 21.90 12.93
N ARG A 471 -30.73 21.26 12.65
CA ARG A 471 -31.83 21.81 11.84
C ARG A 471 -32.23 23.24 12.22
N PRO A 472 -32.32 23.65 13.50
CA PRO A 472 -32.66 25.03 13.86
C PRO A 472 -31.61 26.08 13.44
N ALA A 473 -30.37 25.67 13.13
CA ALA A 473 -29.32 26.54 12.61
C ALA A 473 -29.26 26.56 11.07
N LEU A 474 -29.98 25.67 10.39
CA LEU A 474 -30.11 25.68 8.95
C LEU A 474 -31.23 26.67 8.58
N PRO A 475 -30.98 27.65 7.70
CA PRO A 475 -32.01 28.61 7.31
C PRO A 475 -33.16 27.93 6.56
N ASN A 476 -34.34 28.55 6.58
CA ASN A 476 -35.37 28.25 5.59
C ASN A 476 -34.77 28.48 4.20
N PHE A 477 -34.85 27.49 3.31
CA PHE A 477 -34.31 27.56 1.95
C PHE A 477 -34.80 28.83 1.25
N SER A 478 -33.97 29.88 1.22
CA SER A 478 -34.15 31.02 0.34
C SER A 478 -33.28 30.76 -0.90
N PRO A 479 -33.78 30.93 -2.13
CA PRO A 479 -33.01 30.75 -3.36
C PRO A 479 -31.98 31.87 -3.60
N SER A 480 -31.40 32.42 -2.53
CA SER A 480 -30.34 33.42 -2.60
C SER A 480 -29.01 32.77 -2.98
N LEU A 481 -28.26 33.46 -3.83
CA LEU A 481 -26.91 33.06 -4.24
C LEU A 481 -25.97 32.86 -3.02
N THR A 482 -26.24 33.57 -1.92
CA THR A 482 -25.50 33.50 -0.65
C THR A 482 -25.61 32.14 0.06
N SER A 483 -26.67 31.37 -0.23
CA SER A 483 -26.95 30.09 0.41
C SER A 483 -26.90 28.89 -0.54
N PHE A 484 -27.34 29.05 -1.79
CA PHE A 484 -27.41 27.94 -2.73
C PHE A 484 -26.02 27.42 -3.14
N ALA A 485 -25.11 28.30 -3.56
CA ALA A 485 -23.79 27.89 -4.06
C ALA A 485 -22.94 27.16 -3.00
N PRO A 486 -22.77 27.67 -1.75
CA PRO A 486 -22.01 26.96 -0.72
C PRO A 486 -22.61 25.59 -0.36
N LEU A 487 -23.95 25.49 -0.33
CA LEU A 487 -24.63 24.24 0.00
C LEU A 487 -24.47 23.20 -1.11
N SER A 488 -24.61 23.60 -2.37
CA SER A 488 -24.39 22.72 -3.53
C SER A 488 -22.97 22.18 -3.57
N LEU A 489 -21.97 23.02 -3.24
CA LEU A 489 -20.57 22.60 -3.15
C LEU A 489 -20.31 21.64 -1.99
N LEU A 490 -20.93 21.88 -0.82
CA LEU A 490 -20.87 20.95 0.31
C LEU A 490 -21.46 19.58 -0.06
N VAL A 491 -22.62 19.57 -0.70
CA VAL A 491 -23.27 18.34 -1.20
C VAL A 491 -22.36 17.64 -2.21
N TYR A 492 -21.80 18.39 -3.16
CA TYR A 492 -20.86 17.84 -4.14
C TYR A 492 -19.68 17.14 -3.45
N HIS A 493 -18.97 17.83 -2.54
CA HIS A 493 -17.81 17.26 -1.86
C HIS A 493 -18.14 16.11 -0.91
N THR A 494 -19.25 16.17 -0.17
CA THR A 494 -19.55 15.16 0.86
C THR A 494 -20.32 13.95 0.34
N ILE A 495 -21.14 14.12 -0.71
CA ILE A 495 -22.04 13.09 -1.22
C ILE A 495 -21.61 12.57 -2.58
N VAL A 496 -21.27 13.46 -3.52
CA VAL A 496 -21.02 13.08 -4.92
C VAL A 496 -19.59 12.59 -5.12
N THR A 497 -18.59 13.32 -4.62
CA THR A 497 -17.18 12.96 -4.86
C THR A 497 -16.78 11.57 -4.35
N PRO A 498 -17.30 11.02 -3.23
CA PRO A 498 -16.99 9.66 -2.80
C PRO A 498 -17.24 8.57 -3.87
N PHE A 499 -18.19 8.77 -4.80
CA PHE A 499 -18.52 7.80 -5.86
C PHE A 499 -17.70 7.97 -7.14
N SER A 500 -16.97 9.07 -7.28
CA SER A 500 -16.13 9.35 -8.46
C SER A 500 -14.73 8.78 -8.28
N ASN A 501 -13.99 8.55 -9.36
CA ASN A 501 -12.54 8.33 -9.34
C ASN A 501 -11.77 9.59 -9.79
N SER A 502 -12.45 10.50 -10.51
CA SER A 502 -11.88 11.77 -11.01
C SER A 502 -11.59 12.78 -9.92
N TYR A 503 -11.99 12.50 -8.67
CA TYR A 503 -11.75 13.40 -7.55
C TYR A 503 -10.26 13.50 -7.21
N LEU A 504 -9.45 12.44 -7.34
CA LEU A 504 -8.06 12.47 -6.89
C LEU A 504 -7.25 13.54 -7.67
N ILE A 505 -7.38 13.56 -8.99
CA ILE A 505 -6.59 14.42 -9.88
C ILE A 505 -7.00 15.90 -9.79
N SER A 506 -8.26 16.19 -9.43
CA SER A 506 -8.83 17.56 -9.50
C SER A 506 -9.28 18.13 -8.15
N GLN A 507 -9.07 17.42 -7.04
CA GLN A 507 -9.61 17.80 -5.74
C GLN A 507 -9.07 19.13 -5.21
N LEU A 508 -7.77 19.39 -5.35
CA LEU A 508 -7.18 20.64 -4.92
C LEU A 508 -7.86 21.83 -5.63
N SER A 509 -7.97 21.76 -6.96
CA SER A 509 -8.68 22.76 -7.78
C SER A 509 -10.16 22.88 -7.40
N SER A 510 -10.82 21.76 -7.10
CA SER A 510 -12.23 21.73 -6.71
C SER A 510 -12.49 22.43 -5.36
N TYR A 511 -11.66 22.17 -4.34
CA TYR A 511 -11.75 22.87 -3.04
C TYR A 511 -11.37 24.34 -3.16
N SER A 512 -10.40 24.68 -4.02
CA SER A 512 -10.01 26.07 -4.32
C SER A 512 -11.15 26.86 -4.97
N LEU A 513 -11.89 26.23 -5.90
CA LEU A 513 -13.14 26.77 -6.46
C LEU A 513 -14.22 26.93 -5.38
N SER A 514 -14.38 25.92 -4.53
CA SER A 514 -15.37 25.93 -3.44
C SER A 514 -15.14 27.07 -2.44
N LEU A 515 -13.88 27.31 -2.08
CA LEU A 515 -13.45 28.45 -1.26
C LEU A 515 -13.78 29.78 -1.93
N SER A 516 -13.49 29.90 -3.21
CA SER A 516 -13.71 31.13 -3.99
C SER A 516 -15.20 31.49 -4.07
N LEU A 517 -16.04 30.54 -4.47
CA LEU A 517 -17.48 30.75 -4.61
C LEU A 517 -18.16 30.97 -3.25
N SER A 518 -17.77 30.24 -2.21
CA SER A 518 -18.31 30.42 -0.86
C SER A 518 -17.89 31.76 -0.26
N SER A 519 -16.69 32.25 -0.57
CA SER A 519 -16.22 33.58 -0.11
C SER A 519 -16.95 34.72 -0.84
N LEU A 520 -17.16 34.59 -2.15
CA LEU A 520 -17.95 35.55 -2.96
C LEU A 520 -19.39 35.67 -2.44
N SER A 521 -19.97 34.55 -2.00
CA SER A 521 -21.34 34.50 -1.48
C SER A 521 -21.52 35.29 -0.16
N VAL A 522 -20.43 35.68 0.50
CA VAL A 522 -20.45 36.50 1.73
C VAL A 522 -20.47 38.00 1.44
N LEU A 523 -20.06 38.45 0.25
CA LEU A 523 -19.97 39.88 -0.08
C LEU A 523 -21.25 40.69 0.17
N PRO A 524 -22.46 40.18 -0.14
CA PRO A 524 -23.70 40.93 0.08
C PRO A 524 -24.08 41.10 1.56
N THR A 525 -23.40 40.42 2.49
CA THR A 525 -23.85 40.29 3.88
C THR A 525 -23.27 41.33 4.84
N HIS A 526 -22.19 42.02 4.47
CA HIS A 526 -21.53 43.00 5.34
C HIS A 526 -20.56 43.94 4.58
N PRO A 527 -20.43 45.23 4.95
CA PRO A 527 -19.50 46.17 4.28
C PRO A 527 -18.01 45.78 4.34
N LYS A 528 -17.59 45.11 5.43
CA LYS A 528 -16.22 44.57 5.59
C LYS A 528 -16.05 43.15 5.02
N ALA A 529 -17.09 42.59 4.37
CA ALA A 529 -17.01 41.26 3.77
C ALA A 529 -15.89 41.09 2.74
N PRO A 530 -15.44 42.10 1.96
CA PRO A 530 -14.35 41.91 1.00
C PRO A 530 -13.05 41.34 1.60
N LEU A 531 -12.80 41.51 2.90
CA LEU A 531 -11.66 40.90 3.59
C LEU A 531 -11.63 39.36 3.43
N ILE A 532 -12.79 38.72 3.27
CA ILE A 532 -12.86 37.26 3.11
C ILE A 532 -12.27 36.76 1.79
N LEU A 533 -12.21 37.60 0.76
CA LEU A 533 -11.60 37.25 -0.53
C LEU A 533 -10.09 37.06 -0.42
N ALA A 534 -9.47 37.53 0.67
CA ALA A 534 -8.08 37.21 0.96
C ALA A 534 -7.86 35.70 1.19
N ILE A 535 -8.86 34.94 1.66
CA ILE A 535 -8.73 33.48 1.84
C ILE A 535 -8.44 32.76 0.51
N PRO A 536 -9.29 32.84 -0.52
CA PRO A 536 -9.02 32.18 -1.79
C PRO A 536 -7.77 32.76 -2.49
N LEU A 537 -7.46 34.05 -2.36
CA LEU A 537 -6.22 34.63 -2.88
C LEU A 537 -4.98 33.99 -2.24
N LEU A 538 -4.97 33.89 -0.90
CA LEU A 538 -3.90 33.23 -0.15
C LEU A 538 -3.80 31.74 -0.49
N SER A 539 -4.92 31.06 -0.75
CA SER A 539 -4.92 29.67 -1.23
C SER A 539 -4.25 29.52 -2.60
N ARG A 540 -4.47 30.46 -3.55
CA ARG A 540 -3.80 30.46 -4.86
C ARG A 540 -2.32 30.79 -4.74
N LEU A 541 -1.94 31.68 -3.83
CA LEU A 541 -0.53 31.91 -3.51
C LEU A 541 0.11 30.63 -2.96
N HIS A 542 -0.59 29.92 -2.06
CA HIS A 542 -0.11 28.65 -1.52
C HIS A 542 0.19 27.64 -2.63
N GLU A 543 -0.76 27.40 -3.54
CA GLU A 543 -0.62 26.51 -4.71
C GLU A 543 0.54 26.90 -5.65
N THR A 544 0.92 28.19 -5.66
CA THR A 544 1.96 28.71 -6.56
C THR A 544 3.35 28.62 -5.94
N PHE A 545 3.45 28.92 -4.65
CA PHE A 545 4.70 29.02 -3.91
C PHE A 545 5.14 27.71 -3.26
N VAL A 546 4.21 26.79 -3.00
CA VAL A 546 4.49 25.51 -2.37
C VAL A 546 4.15 24.42 -3.37
N LYS A 547 5.18 23.72 -3.86
CA LYS A 547 5.05 22.60 -4.79
C LYS A 547 5.95 21.46 -4.33
N GLY A 548 5.58 20.22 -4.62
CA GLY A 548 6.36 19.03 -4.25
C GLY A 548 5.65 18.15 -3.23
N HIS A 549 6.35 17.08 -2.83
CA HIS A 549 5.84 16.04 -1.94
C HIS A 549 6.80 15.90 -0.74
N GLY A 550 6.27 15.90 0.50
CA GLY A 550 7.09 15.67 1.69
C GLY A 550 8.17 16.73 1.96
N ALA A 551 9.36 16.28 2.38
CA ALA A 551 10.51 17.14 2.73
C ALA A 551 11.03 18.01 1.59
N ASP A 552 10.69 17.65 0.35
CA ASP A 552 11.06 18.35 -0.87
C ASP A 552 9.89 19.15 -1.43
N LEU A 553 9.06 19.71 -0.54
CA LEU A 553 8.31 20.90 -0.89
C LEU A 553 9.32 21.99 -1.27
N THR A 554 9.50 22.14 -2.58
CA THR A 554 10.32 23.16 -3.18
C THR A 554 9.43 24.34 -3.50
N THR A 555 9.96 25.54 -3.30
CA THR A 555 9.40 26.69 -3.99
C THR A 555 9.55 26.44 -5.49
N SER A 556 8.60 26.89 -6.29
CA SER A 556 8.70 26.86 -7.77
C SER A 556 9.95 27.56 -8.34
N LEU A 557 10.74 28.20 -7.45
CA LEU A 557 12.03 28.84 -7.69
C LEU A 557 13.10 28.29 -6.71
N PRO A 558 13.73 27.12 -6.99
CA PRO A 558 14.61 26.43 -6.04
C PRO A 558 15.78 27.28 -5.52
N PHE A 559 16.33 28.16 -6.36
CA PHE A 559 17.43 29.07 -5.99
C PHE A 559 17.04 30.14 -4.97
N LEU A 560 15.74 30.45 -4.84
CA LEU A 560 15.22 31.44 -3.88
C LEU A 560 14.65 30.79 -2.62
N HIS A 561 14.73 29.46 -2.50
CA HIS A 561 14.12 28.70 -1.40
C HIS A 561 14.56 29.21 -0.01
N PRO A 562 15.87 29.39 0.29
CA PRO A 562 16.30 29.89 1.60
C PRO A 562 15.79 31.31 1.90
N LEU A 563 15.69 32.16 0.88
CA LEU A 563 15.22 33.53 1.01
C LEU A 563 13.71 33.58 1.28
N ILE A 564 12.92 32.84 0.50
CA ILE A 564 11.46 32.75 0.67
C ILE A 564 11.13 32.14 2.04
N TYR A 565 11.86 31.10 2.44
CA TYR A 565 11.71 30.46 3.73
C TYR A 565 11.99 31.43 4.90
N THR A 566 13.15 32.08 4.88
CA THR A 566 13.56 33.03 5.93
C THR A 566 12.60 34.23 6.03
N LEU A 567 12.19 34.83 4.90
CA LEU A 567 11.19 35.91 4.92
C LEU A 567 9.85 35.45 5.47
N SER A 568 9.36 34.28 5.04
CA SER A 568 8.07 33.74 5.49
C SER A 568 8.06 33.54 7.01
N LEU A 569 9.16 33.04 7.55
CA LEU A 569 9.33 32.83 8.98
C LEU A 569 9.43 34.15 9.77
N LEU A 570 10.18 35.13 9.28
CA LEU A 570 10.27 36.45 9.91
C LEU A 570 8.90 37.13 9.97
N LEU A 571 8.14 37.06 8.87
CA LEU A 571 6.77 37.57 8.81
C LEU A 571 5.84 36.81 9.77
N LEU A 572 5.97 35.48 9.86
CA LEU A 572 5.21 34.67 10.81
C LEU A 572 5.54 35.07 12.26
N LEU A 573 6.81 35.23 12.59
CA LEU A 573 7.26 35.68 13.91
C LEU A 573 6.70 37.06 14.28
N LEU A 574 6.74 38.00 13.33
CA LEU A 574 6.12 39.32 13.51
C LEU A 574 4.61 39.19 13.74
N LEU A 575 3.93 38.32 13.02
CA LEU A 575 2.50 38.07 13.19
C LEU A 575 2.18 37.46 14.57
N LEU A 576 2.92 36.43 14.98
CA LEU A 576 2.76 35.77 16.29
C LEU A 576 3.05 36.73 17.45
N SER A 577 4.07 37.59 17.33
CA SER A 577 4.39 38.60 18.35
C SER A 577 3.27 39.61 18.61
N ARG A 578 2.38 39.81 17.64
CA ARG A 578 1.24 40.73 17.74
C ARG A 578 -0.04 40.08 18.28
N ILE A 579 -0.09 38.74 18.38
CA ILE A 579 -1.32 38.01 18.67
C ILE A 579 -1.66 37.99 20.18
N HIS A 580 -0.68 38.09 21.08
CA HIS A 580 -0.76 38.41 22.52
C HIS A 580 0.65 38.30 23.12
N ASN A 581 0.94 38.79 24.35
CA ASN A 581 2.24 38.59 25.03
C ASN A 581 2.55 37.07 25.16
N PRO A 582 3.28 36.44 24.23
CA PRO A 582 3.47 35.00 24.26
C PRO A 582 4.54 34.68 25.30
N PRO A 583 4.49 33.52 25.98
CA PRO A 583 5.65 33.07 26.74
C PRO A 583 6.87 33.00 25.80
N SER A 584 8.06 33.32 26.31
CA SER A 584 9.31 33.44 25.53
C SER A 584 9.61 32.22 24.64
N PHE A 585 9.18 31.02 25.05
CA PHE A 585 9.38 29.77 24.33
C PHE A 585 8.64 29.68 22.99
N THR A 586 7.46 30.31 22.86
CA THR A 586 6.68 30.32 21.60
C THR A 586 7.39 31.11 20.50
N LEU A 587 8.22 32.09 20.86
CA LEU A 587 9.03 32.87 19.92
C LEU A 587 10.37 32.20 19.61
N LEU A 588 10.89 31.37 20.53
CA LEU A 588 12.16 30.64 20.35
C LEU A 588 12.02 29.40 19.47
N ALA A 589 10.88 28.70 19.51
CA ALA A 589 10.69 27.49 18.71
C ALA A 589 10.81 27.70 17.19
N PRO A 590 10.23 28.75 16.58
CA PRO A 590 10.45 29.05 15.16
C PRO A 590 11.93 29.28 14.81
N LEU A 591 12.71 29.88 15.70
CA LEU A 591 14.15 30.08 15.51
C LEU A 591 14.90 28.73 15.50
N PHE A 592 14.56 27.81 16.40
CA PHE A 592 15.14 26.47 16.38
C PHE A 592 14.70 25.67 15.15
N THR A 593 13.46 25.82 14.71
CA THR A 593 12.99 25.25 13.43
C THR A 593 13.80 25.79 12.25
N LEU A 594 14.06 27.09 12.19
CA LEU A 594 14.92 27.70 11.17
C LEU A 594 16.32 27.09 11.17
N LEU A 595 16.95 27.08 12.33
CA LEU A 595 18.33 26.60 12.46
C LEU A 595 18.41 25.10 12.15
N HIS A 596 17.42 24.30 12.56
CA HIS A 596 17.30 22.90 12.17
C HIS A 596 17.36 22.74 10.64
N TRP A 597 16.55 23.50 9.90
CA TRP A 597 16.51 23.39 8.44
C TRP A 597 17.73 23.96 7.73
N LEU A 598 18.36 25.01 8.27
CA LEU A 598 19.58 25.59 7.71
C LEU A 598 20.83 24.73 7.97
N THR A 599 20.86 24.01 9.09
CA THR A 599 22.05 23.25 9.52
C THR A 599 21.87 21.75 9.44
N SER A 600 20.68 21.28 9.08
CA SER A 600 20.26 19.87 9.20
C SER A 600 20.41 19.29 10.60
N SER A 601 20.48 20.12 11.65
CA SER A 601 20.71 19.68 13.03
C SER A 601 19.47 19.06 13.65
N LYS A 602 19.46 17.73 13.80
CA LYS A 602 18.38 16.95 14.44
C LYS A 602 18.09 17.40 15.87
N THR A 603 19.12 17.77 16.63
CA THR A 603 19.00 18.28 18.01
C THR A 603 18.18 19.57 18.08
N LEU A 604 18.38 20.50 17.15
CA LEU A 604 17.61 21.73 17.08
C LEU A 604 16.14 21.47 16.70
N GLY A 605 15.91 20.51 15.79
CA GLY A 605 14.57 20.06 15.42
C GLY A 605 13.82 19.47 16.63
N LEU A 606 14.46 18.54 17.35
CA LEU A 606 13.91 17.93 18.56
C LEU A 606 13.63 18.97 19.65
N THR A 607 14.54 19.92 19.84
CA THR A 607 14.38 21.02 20.81
C THR A 607 13.15 21.87 20.47
N SER A 608 12.99 22.26 19.20
CA SER A 608 11.80 22.98 18.72
C SER A 608 10.51 22.20 19.00
N PHE A 609 10.49 20.92 18.65
CA PHE A 609 9.35 20.04 18.85
C PHE A 609 8.95 19.90 20.33
N LEU A 610 9.92 19.69 21.22
CA LEU A 610 9.67 19.56 22.66
C LEU A 610 9.12 20.86 23.27
N LEU A 611 9.67 22.01 22.87
CA LEU A 611 9.18 23.32 23.32
C LEU A 611 7.74 23.58 22.87
N LEU A 612 7.43 23.32 21.60
CA LEU A 612 6.07 23.47 21.06
C LEU A 612 5.10 22.50 21.71
N SER A 613 5.49 21.24 21.91
CA SER A 613 4.66 20.23 22.58
C SER A 613 4.35 20.61 24.03
N ALA A 614 5.37 21.04 24.78
CA ALA A 614 5.19 21.51 26.15
C ALA A 614 4.25 22.73 26.21
N SER A 615 4.45 23.69 25.31
CA SER A 615 3.58 24.87 25.17
C SER A 615 2.14 24.46 24.84
N PHE A 616 1.95 23.55 23.89
CA PHE A 616 0.65 23.03 23.50
C PHE A 616 -0.12 22.44 24.69
N PHE A 617 0.49 21.51 25.43
CA PHE A 617 -0.14 20.88 26.58
C PHE A 617 -0.38 21.86 27.74
N TYR A 618 0.53 22.80 27.96
CA TYR A 618 0.35 23.88 28.94
C TYR A 618 -0.88 24.73 28.61
N HIS A 619 -1.02 25.19 27.37
CA HIS A 619 -2.16 26.01 26.94
C HIS A 619 -3.48 25.25 26.93
N LEU A 620 -3.46 23.96 26.61
CA LEU A 620 -4.64 23.09 26.71
C LEU A 620 -5.07 22.91 28.18
N ALA A 621 -4.11 22.75 29.10
CA ALA A 621 -4.38 22.62 30.54
C ALA A 621 -4.93 23.91 31.17
N LEU A 622 -4.48 25.09 30.70
CA LEU A 622 -4.90 26.40 31.20
C LEU A 622 -6.35 26.78 30.84
N LYS A 623 -7.04 26.00 30.02
CA LYS A 623 -8.48 26.16 29.69
C LYS A 623 -8.90 27.46 29.00
N ARG A 624 -7.98 28.43 28.84
CA ARG A 624 -8.25 29.80 28.33
C ARG A 624 -7.48 30.18 27.07
N ASN A 625 -6.48 29.39 26.67
CA ASN A 625 -5.53 29.76 25.60
C ASN A 625 -5.55 28.77 24.41
N THR A 626 -6.73 28.33 23.97
CA THR A 626 -6.88 27.40 22.84
C THR A 626 -6.35 27.94 21.51
N MET A 627 -6.31 29.26 21.31
CA MET A 627 -5.67 29.90 20.14
C MET A 627 -4.18 29.58 20.12
N GLN A 628 -3.54 29.62 21.30
CA GLN A 628 -2.12 29.38 21.41
C GLN A 628 -1.80 27.91 21.20
N ALA A 629 -2.64 27.00 21.72
CA ALA A 629 -2.52 25.57 21.42
C ALA A 629 -2.68 25.28 19.91
N ALA A 630 -3.64 25.91 19.22
CA ALA A 630 -3.77 25.75 17.77
C ALA A 630 -2.54 26.31 17.01
N SER A 631 -1.98 27.43 17.48
CA SER A 631 -0.76 28.01 16.90
C SER A 631 0.48 27.13 17.13
N ASP A 632 0.62 26.54 18.32
CA ASP A 632 1.72 25.65 18.66
C ASP A 632 1.65 24.36 17.80
N LEU A 633 0.45 23.78 17.66
CA LEU A 633 0.24 22.61 16.79
C LEU A 633 0.48 22.92 15.30
N LEU A 634 0.09 24.12 14.84
CA LEU A 634 0.36 24.55 13.47
C LEU A 634 1.88 24.62 13.20
N GLN A 635 2.65 25.12 14.16
CA GLN A 635 4.11 25.17 14.06
C GLN A 635 4.74 23.77 14.09
N VAL A 636 4.19 22.84 14.89
CA VAL A 636 4.62 21.43 14.90
C VAL A 636 4.34 20.78 13.56
N PHE A 637 3.10 20.86 13.05
CA PHE A 637 2.73 20.32 11.74
C PHE A 637 3.71 20.76 10.66
N ILE A 638 4.13 22.01 10.72
CA ILE A 638 4.99 22.66 9.74
C ILE A 638 6.46 22.30 9.87
N LEU A 639 6.95 22.19 11.11
CA LEU A 639 8.23 21.55 11.38
C LEU A 639 8.27 20.17 10.73
N LEU A 640 7.14 19.45 10.77
CA LEU A 640 7.00 18.11 10.19
C LEU A 640 6.79 18.07 8.67
N THR A 641 6.30 19.14 8.05
CA THR A 641 6.04 19.16 6.59
C THR A 641 7.28 19.49 5.76
N GLY A 642 8.30 20.11 6.35
CA GLY A 642 9.53 20.42 5.62
C GLY A 642 9.85 21.91 5.48
N PRO A 643 10.87 22.25 4.68
CA PRO A 643 11.30 23.62 4.42
C PRO A 643 10.21 24.52 3.84
N ALA A 644 9.33 24.08 2.94
CA ALA A 644 8.22 24.96 2.50
C ALA A 644 7.17 25.21 3.59
N GLY A 645 7.23 24.48 4.70
CA GLY A 645 6.30 24.59 5.81
C GLY A 645 6.21 26.00 6.38
N ALA A 646 7.27 26.83 6.38
CA ALA A 646 7.17 28.20 6.90
C ALA A 646 6.29 29.11 6.03
N THR A 647 6.32 28.92 4.70
CA THR A 647 5.43 29.66 3.78
C THR A 647 3.99 29.20 3.97
N SER A 648 3.76 27.89 4.07
CA SER A 648 2.45 27.33 4.44
C SER A 648 1.98 27.87 5.81
N ALA A 649 2.89 28.04 6.78
CA ALA A 649 2.57 28.55 8.13
C ALA A 649 2.02 29.95 8.10
N LEU A 650 2.72 30.82 7.39
CA LEU A 650 2.36 32.21 7.26
C LEU A 650 0.98 32.31 6.60
N ILE A 651 0.78 31.60 5.49
CA ILE A 651 -0.48 31.59 4.75
C ILE A 651 -1.62 31.05 5.61
N LEU A 652 -1.47 29.88 6.22
CA LEU A 652 -2.51 29.26 7.04
C LEU A 652 -2.82 30.09 8.29
N SER A 653 -1.82 30.74 8.90
CA SER A 653 -2.03 31.65 10.04
C SER A 653 -2.82 32.89 9.64
N LEU A 654 -2.52 33.50 8.49
CA LEU A 654 -3.27 34.63 7.95
C LEU A 654 -4.72 34.25 7.64
N GLN A 655 -4.93 33.10 6.99
CA GLN A 655 -6.27 32.57 6.70
C GLN A 655 -7.06 32.28 7.98
N ALA A 656 -6.45 31.62 8.97
CA ALA A 656 -7.07 31.34 10.26
C ALA A 656 -7.47 32.62 11.02
N ALA A 657 -6.65 33.68 10.96
CA ALA A 657 -6.98 34.98 11.53
C ALA A 657 -8.21 35.62 10.85
N ILE A 658 -8.29 35.54 9.52
CA ILE A 658 -9.45 36.02 8.75
C ILE A 658 -10.70 35.20 9.08
N LEU A 659 -10.59 33.88 9.17
CA LEU A 659 -11.69 32.99 9.56
C LEU A 659 -12.19 33.26 10.98
N SER A 660 -11.29 33.54 11.92
CA SER A 660 -11.65 33.94 13.29
C SER A 660 -12.41 35.26 13.28
N HIS A 661 -11.98 36.22 12.44
CA HIS A 661 -12.67 37.49 12.26
C HIS A 661 -14.07 37.28 11.66
N LEU A 662 -14.20 36.45 10.61
CA LEU A 662 -15.48 36.06 10.01
C LEU A 662 -16.44 35.48 11.06
N HIS A 663 -15.96 34.54 11.85
CA HIS A 663 -16.76 33.84 12.84
C HIS A 663 -17.30 34.80 13.91
N ASN A 664 -16.44 35.66 14.46
CA ASN A 664 -16.74 36.53 15.60
C ASN A 664 -17.42 37.86 15.24
N LYS A 665 -17.11 38.44 14.08
CA LYS A 665 -17.55 39.80 13.70
C LYS A 665 -18.64 39.85 12.65
N PHE A 666 -19.00 38.72 12.02
CA PHE A 666 -20.03 38.65 10.98
C PHE A 666 -21.12 37.64 11.36
N PRO A 667 -21.98 37.94 12.35
CA PRO A 667 -23.06 37.06 12.75
C PRO A 667 -24.15 36.92 11.69
N SER A 668 -24.25 37.87 10.74
CA SER A 668 -25.22 37.85 9.63
C SER A 668 -24.95 36.77 8.58
N VAL A 669 -23.74 36.22 8.53
CA VAL A 669 -23.39 35.16 7.58
C VAL A 669 -24.01 33.83 8.03
N PRO A 670 -24.77 33.14 7.17
CA PRO A 670 -25.40 31.88 7.51
C PRO A 670 -24.40 30.82 7.98
N ALA A 671 -24.83 29.97 8.92
CA ALA A 671 -23.97 28.98 9.55
C ALA A 671 -23.45 27.92 8.55
N HIS A 672 -24.26 27.53 7.57
CA HIS A 672 -23.85 26.59 6.52
C HIS A 672 -22.82 27.20 5.57
N THR A 673 -22.89 28.50 5.27
CA THR A 673 -21.87 29.21 4.48
C THR A 673 -20.55 29.27 5.24
N LYS A 674 -20.58 29.57 6.54
CA LYS A 674 -19.37 29.49 7.40
C LYS A 674 -18.79 28.07 7.41
N ALA A 675 -19.65 27.05 7.50
CA ALA A 675 -19.23 25.65 7.50
C ALA A 675 -18.58 25.26 6.17
N ALA A 676 -19.15 25.69 5.04
CA ALA A 676 -18.59 25.45 3.71
C ALA A 676 -17.18 26.03 3.57
N ILE A 677 -16.97 27.28 3.97
CA ILE A 677 -15.66 27.94 3.88
C ILE A 677 -14.63 27.22 4.75
N VAL A 678 -14.99 26.93 6.00
CA VAL A 678 -14.07 26.32 6.96
C VAL A 678 -13.74 24.86 6.58
N PHE A 679 -14.73 24.10 6.12
CA PHE A 679 -14.54 22.73 5.64
C PHE A 679 -13.64 22.70 4.40
N SER A 680 -13.95 23.51 3.37
CA SER A 680 -13.13 23.59 2.16
C SER A 680 -11.72 24.13 2.44
N TRP A 681 -11.56 25.03 3.41
CA TRP A 681 -10.25 25.51 3.85
C TRP A 681 -9.39 24.40 4.42
N SER A 682 -9.93 23.56 5.32
CA SER A 682 -9.18 22.44 5.89
C SER A 682 -8.75 21.40 4.84
N GLN A 683 -9.65 21.11 3.89
CA GLN A 683 -9.40 20.16 2.81
C GLN A 683 -8.38 20.70 1.79
N HIS A 684 -8.41 22.01 1.54
CA HIS A 684 -7.41 22.72 0.74
C HIS A 684 -6.05 22.73 1.43
N ALA A 685 -5.99 23.10 2.72
CA ALA A 685 -4.76 23.16 3.49
C ALA A 685 -4.00 21.82 3.52
N TRP A 686 -4.74 20.73 3.68
CA TRP A 686 -4.18 19.37 3.64
C TRP A 686 -3.56 19.03 2.28
N ARG A 687 -4.23 19.36 1.17
CA ARG A 687 -3.73 19.06 -0.18
C ARG A 687 -2.66 20.03 -0.67
N ALA A 688 -2.76 21.31 -0.30
CA ALA A 688 -1.77 22.32 -0.66
C ALA A 688 -0.40 22.06 0.00
N THR A 689 -0.36 21.21 1.04
CA THR A 689 0.87 20.70 1.67
C THR A 689 1.32 19.35 1.11
N GLY A 690 0.73 18.89 -0.01
CA GLY A 690 1.13 17.67 -0.72
C GLY A 690 0.55 16.37 -0.16
N HIS A 691 -0.45 16.43 0.73
CA HIS A 691 -1.12 15.24 1.26
C HIS A 691 -2.32 14.85 0.40
N GLU A 692 -2.51 13.54 0.23
CA GLU A 692 -3.69 12.95 -0.38
C GLU A 692 -4.10 11.69 0.37
N ALA A 693 -5.31 11.19 0.10
CA ALA A 693 -5.83 9.99 0.74
C ALA A 693 -5.34 8.74 0.01
N SER A 694 -4.02 8.61 -0.10
CA SER A 694 -3.31 7.49 -0.74
C SER A 694 -2.10 7.11 0.10
N PHE A 695 -1.82 5.81 0.24
CA PHE A 695 -0.62 5.35 0.95
C PHE A 695 0.67 5.80 0.27
N SER A 696 0.66 5.93 -1.06
CA SER A 696 1.78 6.47 -1.84
C SER A 696 2.01 7.97 -1.65
N LYS A 697 1.13 8.67 -0.94
CA LYS A 697 1.27 10.11 -0.63
C LYS A 697 1.53 10.38 0.84
N LEU A 698 1.84 9.34 1.62
CA LEU A 698 2.33 9.48 2.99
C LEU A 698 3.75 10.08 2.98
N GLN A 699 3.96 11.13 3.78
CA GLN A 699 5.23 11.82 3.85
C GLN A 699 6.16 11.16 4.88
N TYR A 700 6.67 9.97 4.56
CA TYR A 700 7.49 9.14 5.48
C TYR A 700 8.69 9.86 6.09
N TYR A 701 9.20 10.90 5.41
CA TYR A 701 10.24 11.77 5.96
C TYR A 701 9.91 12.35 7.34
N ALA A 702 8.63 12.61 7.64
CA ALA A 702 8.21 13.14 8.94
C ALA A 702 8.71 12.28 10.12
N SER A 703 8.87 10.97 9.89
CA SER A 703 9.40 10.00 10.86
C SER A 703 10.85 10.24 11.27
N PHE A 704 11.65 10.89 10.43
CA PHE A 704 13.11 11.02 10.57
C PHE A 704 13.58 12.46 10.85
N ILE A 705 12.66 13.37 11.14
CA ILE A 705 13.01 14.78 11.34
C ILE A 705 13.94 14.98 12.55
N PHE A 706 13.78 14.16 13.59
CA PHE A 706 14.54 14.30 14.84
C PHE A 706 15.62 13.25 15.04
N THR A 707 15.67 12.23 14.18
CA THR A 707 16.62 11.14 14.30
C THR A 707 16.82 10.49 12.93
N ASP A 708 18.01 9.93 12.71
CA ASP A 708 18.30 9.09 11.55
C ASP A 708 18.07 7.59 11.86
N THR A 709 17.84 7.26 13.14
CA THR A 709 17.49 5.91 13.58
C THR A 709 15.97 5.71 13.55
N PHE A 710 15.50 4.64 12.93
CA PHE A 710 14.08 4.32 12.96
C PHE A 710 13.64 3.88 14.36
N ALA A 711 12.57 4.48 14.86
CA ALA A 711 11.91 4.09 16.09
C ALA A 711 10.41 4.01 15.84
N PHE A 712 9.87 2.80 15.74
CA PHE A 712 8.52 2.53 15.22
C PHE A 712 7.43 3.45 15.79
N HIS A 713 7.32 3.54 17.11
CA HIS A 713 6.28 4.36 17.76
C HIS A 713 6.47 5.86 17.54
N LEU A 714 7.72 6.35 17.54
CA LEU A 714 8.00 7.77 17.28
C LEU A 714 7.72 8.10 15.82
N ALA A 715 8.23 7.28 14.90
CA ALA A 715 8.02 7.41 13.46
C ALA A 715 6.51 7.47 13.12
N GLY A 716 5.74 6.48 13.59
CA GLY A 716 4.30 6.42 13.39
C GLY A 716 3.57 7.63 13.97
N PHE A 717 3.97 8.09 15.16
CA PHE A 717 3.40 9.30 15.77
C PHE A 717 3.68 10.57 14.95
N LEU A 718 4.93 10.77 14.50
CA LEU A 718 5.29 11.95 13.70
C LEU A 718 4.61 11.95 12.34
N LEU A 719 4.56 10.80 11.66
CA LEU A 719 3.83 10.64 10.40
C LEU A 719 2.33 10.90 10.58
N PHE A 720 1.74 10.44 11.68
CA PHE A 720 0.34 10.70 12.01
C PHE A 720 0.06 12.20 12.20
N ILE A 721 0.91 12.91 12.96
CA ILE A 721 0.75 14.35 13.16
C ILE A 721 0.96 15.12 11.86
N ASN A 722 1.98 14.77 11.07
CA ASN A 722 2.17 15.31 9.73
C ASN A 722 0.90 15.12 8.87
N THR A 723 0.35 13.91 8.83
CA THR A 723 -0.79 13.59 7.96
C THR A 723 -2.10 14.23 8.40
N PHE A 724 -2.43 14.22 9.69
CA PHE A 724 -3.79 14.56 10.16
C PHE A 724 -3.91 15.90 10.89
N ALA A 725 -2.82 16.63 11.12
CA ALA A 725 -2.85 17.89 11.85
C ALA A 725 -3.83 18.95 11.29
N PRO A 726 -4.02 19.15 9.96
CA PRO A 726 -4.99 20.12 9.46
C PRO A 726 -6.42 19.91 9.96
N PHE A 727 -6.84 18.65 10.16
CA PHE A 727 -8.15 18.30 10.70
C PHE A 727 -8.22 18.51 12.21
N ILE A 728 -7.13 18.23 12.94
CA ILE A 728 -7.02 18.51 14.38
C ILE A 728 -7.04 20.02 14.63
N LEU A 729 -6.30 20.80 13.83
CA LEU A 729 -6.29 22.26 13.87
C LEU A 729 -7.68 22.84 13.61
N LEU A 730 -8.39 22.30 12.62
CA LEU A 730 -9.78 22.67 12.37
C LEU A 730 -10.66 22.41 13.61
N PHE A 731 -10.54 21.23 14.22
CA PHE A 731 -11.31 20.89 15.42
C PHE A 731 -11.03 21.85 16.58
N LEU A 732 -9.75 22.14 16.84
CA LEU A 732 -9.31 23.07 17.88
C LEU A 732 -9.88 24.46 17.62
N PHE A 733 -9.77 24.96 16.39
CA PHE A 733 -10.29 26.26 15.96
C PHE A 733 -11.79 26.38 16.18
N LEU A 734 -12.58 25.37 15.80
CA LEU A 734 -14.03 25.39 16.00
C LEU A 734 -14.45 25.19 17.46
N SER A 735 -13.61 24.55 18.26
CA SER A 735 -13.87 24.37 19.69
C SER A 735 -13.68 25.65 20.51
N MET A 736 -13.19 26.71 19.88
CA MET A 736 -13.05 28.05 20.45
C MET A 736 -14.32 28.90 20.42
N GLU A 737 -15.38 28.40 19.80
CA GLU A 737 -16.63 29.13 19.64
C GLU A 737 -17.25 29.53 21.00
N SER A 738 -17.59 30.82 21.15
CA SER A 738 -18.20 31.35 22.37
C SER A 738 -19.51 30.63 22.68
N SER A 739 -19.73 30.26 23.94
CA SER A 739 -20.89 29.49 24.45
C SER A 739 -22.27 30.13 24.23
N LYS A 740 -22.35 31.29 23.57
CA LYS A 740 -23.58 32.06 23.34
C LYS A 740 -24.39 31.58 22.13
N ALA A 741 -23.81 30.82 21.19
CA ALA A 741 -24.56 30.26 20.06
C ALA A 741 -25.44 29.08 20.50
N ARG A 742 -26.71 29.05 20.06
CA ARG A 742 -27.66 27.95 20.38
C ARG A 742 -27.18 26.61 19.83
N ILE A 743 -26.56 26.61 18.65
CA ILE A 743 -25.93 25.46 17.99
C ILE A 743 -24.55 25.93 17.49
N PRO A 744 -23.45 25.34 17.99
CA PRO A 744 -22.11 25.68 17.52
C PRO A 744 -21.89 25.28 16.04
N LEU A 745 -21.12 26.07 15.30
CA LEU A 745 -20.59 25.75 13.98
C LEU A 745 -19.87 24.39 13.96
N ARG A 746 -19.18 24.02 15.05
CA ARG A 746 -18.56 22.70 15.21
C ARG A 746 -19.56 21.55 14.98
N CYS A 747 -20.80 21.68 15.44
CA CYS A 747 -21.81 20.64 15.29
C CYS A 747 -22.24 20.43 13.83
N ILE A 748 -22.20 21.49 13.00
CA ILE A 748 -22.45 21.41 11.56
C ILE A 748 -21.28 20.71 10.86
N VAL A 749 -20.03 21.04 11.21
CA VAL A 749 -18.86 20.36 10.64
C VAL A 749 -18.79 18.89 11.07
N THR A 750 -19.20 18.58 12.30
CA THR A 750 -19.36 17.20 12.79
C THR A 750 -20.36 16.41 11.95
N PHE A 751 -21.49 17.04 11.57
CA PHE A 751 -22.45 16.44 10.64
C PHE A 751 -21.81 16.17 9.28
N LEU A 752 -21.07 17.13 8.70
CA LEU A 752 -20.41 16.97 7.41
C LEU A 752 -19.37 15.83 7.40
N ILE A 753 -18.57 15.71 8.45
CA ILE A 753 -17.57 14.63 8.60
C ILE A 753 -18.26 13.26 8.73
N THR A 754 -19.33 13.19 9.53
CA THR A 754 -20.11 11.95 9.68
C THR A 754 -20.78 11.56 8.35
N LEU A 755 -21.33 12.55 7.64
CA LEU A 755 -21.97 12.35 6.34
C LEU A 755 -20.97 11.91 5.26
N GLN A 756 -19.79 12.53 5.20
CA GLN A 756 -18.73 12.12 4.29
C GLN A 756 -18.26 10.69 4.58
N THR A 757 -18.15 10.32 5.87
CA THR A 757 -17.84 8.94 6.28
C THR A 757 -18.90 7.96 5.78
N LEU A 758 -20.18 8.27 5.97
CA LEU A 758 -21.30 7.46 5.48
C LEU A 758 -21.25 7.28 3.97
N PHE A 759 -21.09 8.36 3.19
CA PHE A 759 -21.09 8.23 1.74
C PHE A 759 -19.86 7.52 1.20
N LEU A 760 -18.73 7.61 1.91
CA LEU A 760 -17.55 6.84 1.57
C LEU A 760 -17.72 5.35 1.92
N THR A 761 -18.36 5.01 3.04
CA THR A 761 -18.72 3.61 3.33
C THR A 761 -19.72 3.06 2.31
N LEU A 762 -20.68 3.86 1.85
CA LEU A 762 -21.59 3.48 0.77
C LEU A 762 -20.85 3.29 -0.56
N ALA A 763 -19.95 4.22 -0.90
CA ALA A 763 -19.13 4.12 -2.11
C ALA A 763 -18.27 2.86 -2.10
N CYS A 764 -17.57 2.57 -0.99
CA CYS A 764 -16.78 1.35 -0.83
C CYS A 764 -17.65 0.09 -0.94
N THR A 765 -18.88 0.11 -0.39
CA THR A 765 -19.82 -1.02 -0.49
C THR A 765 -20.30 -1.28 -1.93
N ILE A 766 -20.54 -0.20 -2.68
CA ILE A 766 -20.97 -0.25 -4.08
C ILE A 766 -19.81 -0.68 -4.97
N GLN A 767 -18.64 -0.04 -4.80
CA GLN A 767 -17.43 -0.23 -5.59
C GLN A 767 -16.55 -1.39 -5.12
N LYS A 768 -17.04 -2.23 -4.21
CA LYS A 768 -16.30 -3.35 -3.61
C LYS A 768 -15.64 -4.31 -4.62
N ARG A 769 -16.19 -4.43 -5.84
CA ARG A 769 -15.64 -5.27 -6.93
C ARG A 769 -14.92 -4.47 -8.01
N HIS A 770 -14.82 -3.16 -7.86
CA HIS A 770 -14.16 -2.32 -8.84
C HIS A 770 -12.65 -2.51 -8.73
N LEU A 771 -11.98 -2.64 -9.87
CA LEU A 771 -10.52 -2.69 -10.02
C LEU A 771 -9.75 -1.62 -9.20
N MET A 772 -10.33 -0.43 -8.99
CA MET A 772 -9.67 0.69 -8.30
C MET A 772 -10.01 0.73 -6.80
N MET A 773 -10.72 -0.28 -6.28
CA MET A 773 -11.09 -0.40 -4.86
C MET A 773 -9.86 -0.34 -3.94
N PRO A 774 -8.78 -1.11 -4.17
CA PRO A 774 -7.60 -1.08 -3.31
C PRO A 774 -6.77 0.20 -3.47
N ALA A 775 -6.81 0.84 -4.63
CA ALA A 775 -5.96 1.99 -4.96
C ALA A 775 -6.59 3.36 -4.62
N ILE A 776 -7.92 3.46 -4.64
CA ILE A 776 -8.64 4.75 -4.50
C ILE A 776 -9.57 4.74 -3.29
N TRP A 777 -10.55 3.84 -3.28
CA TRP A 777 -11.64 3.91 -2.30
C TRP A 777 -11.25 3.40 -0.92
N ALA A 778 -10.48 2.31 -0.83
CA ALA A 778 -10.06 1.76 0.45
C ALA A 778 -9.07 2.70 1.20
N PRO A 779 -8.05 3.29 0.54
CA PRO A 779 -7.21 4.32 1.16
C PRO A 779 -8.03 5.55 1.57
N ALA A 780 -8.89 6.07 0.69
CA ALA A 780 -9.76 7.19 1.04
C ALA A 780 -10.61 6.91 2.28
N TYR A 781 -11.20 5.71 2.36
CA TYR A 781 -11.96 5.27 3.50
C TYR A 781 -11.12 5.18 4.77
N ALA A 782 -9.93 4.58 4.71
CA ALA A 782 -9.03 4.45 5.84
C ALA A 782 -8.67 5.83 6.43
N PHE A 783 -8.27 6.78 5.58
CA PHE A 783 -7.95 8.15 6.01
C PHE A 783 -9.17 8.87 6.60
N GLN A 784 -10.34 8.77 5.94
CA GLN A 784 -11.56 9.36 6.46
C GLN A 784 -11.99 8.74 7.79
N GLY A 785 -11.81 7.44 7.96
CA GLY A 785 -12.06 6.72 9.21
C GLY A 785 -11.22 7.29 10.36
N VAL A 786 -9.93 7.51 10.12
CA VAL A 786 -9.03 8.16 11.10
C VAL A 786 -9.48 9.58 11.42
N ILE A 787 -9.77 10.40 10.41
CA ILE A 787 -10.27 11.78 10.59
C ILE A 787 -11.52 11.79 11.47
N SER A 788 -12.46 10.88 11.21
CA SER A 788 -13.72 10.77 11.94
C SER A 788 -13.53 10.30 13.38
N VAL A 789 -12.68 9.30 13.60
CA VAL A 789 -12.32 8.83 14.96
C VAL A 789 -11.71 9.97 15.78
N CYS A 790 -10.73 10.69 15.22
CA CYS A 790 -10.10 11.83 15.90
C CYS A 790 -11.13 12.93 16.21
N TRP A 791 -12.02 13.23 15.27
CA TRP A 791 -13.05 14.24 15.44
C TRP A 791 -14.05 13.87 16.55
N TRP A 792 -14.61 12.66 16.51
CA TRP A 792 -15.58 12.21 17.51
C TRP A 792 -14.95 12.01 18.89
N ALA A 793 -13.69 11.58 18.96
CA ALA A 793 -12.92 11.55 20.20
C ALA A 793 -12.74 12.96 20.77
N GLY A 794 -12.42 13.94 19.93
CA GLY A 794 -12.37 15.35 20.31
C GLY A 794 -13.72 15.85 20.85
N ASP A 795 -14.82 15.55 20.19
CA ASP A 795 -16.16 15.91 20.65
C ASP A 795 -16.51 15.23 21.98
N LEU A 796 -16.11 13.97 22.18
CA LEU A 796 -16.27 13.25 23.46
C LEU A 796 -15.48 13.92 24.58
N VAL A 797 -14.21 14.29 24.33
CA VAL A 797 -13.38 15.03 25.29
C VAL A 797 -14.05 16.35 25.64
N MET A 798 -14.54 17.10 24.65
CA MET A 798 -15.26 18.36 24.89
C MET A 798 -16.56 18.18 25.66
N LEU A 799 -17.29 17.09 25.42
CA LEU A 799 -18.51 16.75 26.14
C LEU A 799 -18.20 16.46 27.62
N LEU A 800 -17.22 15.61 27.88
CA LEU A 800 -16.76 15.27 29.24
C LEU A 800 -16.21 16.48 29.99
N TYR A 801 -15.47 17.32 29.28
CA TYR A 801 -14.87 18.54 29.81
C TYR A 801 -15.92 19.58 30.25
N ASN A 802 -17.08 19.62 29.59
CA ASN A 802 -18.20 20.51 29.89
C ASN A 802 -19.22 19.92 30.87
N LEU A 803 -19.02 18.69 31.37
CA LEU A 803 -19.85 18.16 32.44
C LEU A 803 -19.68 19.01 33.71
N PRO A 804 -20.77 19.35 34.41
CA PRO A 804 -20.66 20.06 35.67
C PRO A 804 -19.81 19.23 36.64
N LYS A 805 -18.68 19.80 37.09
CA LYS A 805 -17.93 19.21 38.23
C LYS A 805 -18.88 19.19 39.42
N LYS A 806 -18.88 18.09 40.21
CA LYS A 806 -19.73 17.88 41.40
C LYS A 806 -19.96 19.20 42.15
N PRO A 807 -21.20 19.50 42.60
CA PRO A 807 -21.40 20.66 43.44
C PRO A 807 -20.43 20.55 44.63
N LYS A 808 -19.74 21.66 44.94
CA LYS A 808 -19.07 21.77 46.23
C LYS A 808 -20.13 21.39 47.26
N ARG A 809 -19.84 20.41 48.12
CA ARG A 809 -20.61 20.26 49.35
C ARG A 809 -20.41 21.59 50.07
N ASP A 810 -21.49 22.34 50.22
CA ASP A 810 -21.52 23.46 51.15
C ASP A 810 -21.33 22.85 52.55
N GLU A 811 -20.11 22.96 53.08
CA GLU A 811 -19.78 22.84 54.50
C GLU A 811 -19.58 24.24 55.08
#